data_AF-A0A670YFR1-F1
#
_entry.id   AF-A0A670YFR1-F1
#
_cell.length_a   1.000
_cell.length_b   1.000
_cell.length_c   1.000
_cell.angle_alpha   90.00
_cell.angle_beta   90.00
_cell.angle_gamma   90.00
#
_symmetry.space_group_name_H-M   'P 1'
#
loop_
_entity.id
_entity.type
_entity.pdbx_description
1 polymer ?
#
loop_
_entity_poly.entity_id
_entity_poly.type
_entity_poly.pdbx_seq_one_letter_code
_entity_poly.pdbx_strand_id
1 'polypeptide(L)'
;MRSRSNSGVRLDGYARLVQQTILNQQNPVTGLLSASTEQKDAWVRDNIYSILAVWGLGMAYRKNADRDEDKAKAYELEQNVVKLMRGLLQCMMRQVDKVEKFKHTQSTKDCLHAKYNTATCGTVVADDKWGHLQVDATSLYLLFLAQMTASGLRIIFTLDEVAFIQNLVFYIEAAYKVADYGMWERGDKTNQGIPELNASSVGMAKAALEAIDELDLFGVGGGHKSVIHVLPDEVEHCQSILYSMLPRASTSKEIDAGLLSIISYPAFAIEDMNIVNATKNEIITKLQGRYGCCRFLRDGYKTPREDPNRLHYDPAELKLFENIECEWPVFWTYFLIDGVFNDDRIQVQEYREALEGILIRKKNGILLMPELYAVPPDKASEEYENPHTVDRVPAGKLPHLWGQSLYILSALLAEGFLATGEIDPLNRRFSTAFKPDVVVQVTILAETNEIKKLLRHHGINAQSIVDLSPTRVQPSRILSNLYAKLGRNKNMKLSGRPYRHIGVLGTSKLYIIRNQIFTFTPQFTDQHHFYLALDNRMIVEMLRTELAYLTSRWRMTGRPTLTFPVTNTMLVDDGTDIDSAILATIRKLGDGYFGGARVKLGKLSDFLTTSFYTNLSFLDPDCDSKLFDDESEGYSSPESGYELEDYADFCDKESHDELDQYINSMLQSTALKSYLPSLTKDTGSSYVFSAAHSTREILSIMAKVKGLDVPNVSMTLPTKVLNTHRKSLNLVDSPHPQMGQDAHGDLDCEKLIGQLTECPTLHDQADILYVLYLIKGLDWETQLYGQSGVTVHCLLNELYSKAGVNQEWGLIRYISGILKKKVEVLAEACTDLLSHQKQLTVGLPPEPREKTITAPLPPEKLTELIYEACGQDISIAVLTQEIIVYLAMYVRSQPSLFAEMLRLRIGLIIQVMATELARNLNCSGEEASESLMNLSPFDMKNLLHHILSGKEFGVERSSNIFTYAHLYTHTNTHNSCFLILKNSLFFYGGHSTSSSMHSSRSMRCSSPSSPTSTSSLTGSVGHSISWGDRQGQWLRRRRLDGAINRVPVGFYQKVWKILQKCHGLSIDGYVLPSSTTREMTACEIKFAVHVESVLNHVPQPEYRQLLVEAILVLTLLSEIDVNSIGGIIHVDRIVHIANDLFLQEQKSLGAVDGFLEQDAGTGICYFFYDSAPSGAYGTMTYLTKAVASYLHEFLPSTGCLMQ
;
A
#
# COMPACT_ATOMS: atom_id res chain seq x y z
N MET A 1 -54.83 5.96 40.40
CA MET A 1 -53.59 6.39 39.72
C MET A 1 -52.43 5.56 40.26
N ARG A 2 -51.96 4.53 39.55
CA ARG A 2 -50.77 3.75 39.95
C ARG A 2 -49.51 4.53 39.56
N SER A 3 -48.60 4.77 40.51
CA SER A 3 -47.35 5.51 40.32
C SER A 3 -46.52 4.91 39.19
N ARG A 4 -45.97 5.75 38.30
CA ARG A 4 -45.05 5.32 37.23
C ARG A 4 -43.72 4.89 37.85
N SER A 5 -43.01 3.96 37.24
CA SER A 5 -41.68 3.52 37.68
C SER A 5 -40.69 4.70 37.64
N ASN A 6 -39.72 4.74 38.58
CA ASN A 6 -38.70 5.79 38.62
C ASN A 6 -37.87 5.86 37.30
N SER A 7 -37.70 4.71 36.64
CA SER A 7 -37.08 4.59 35.31
C SER A 7 -37.86 5.37 34.25
N GLY A 8 -39.18 5.20 34.16
CA GLY A 8 -40.02 5.93 33.20
C GLY A 8 -39.99 7.45 33.39
N VAL A 9 -39.89 7.92 34.64
CA VAL A 9 -39.77 9.36 34.94
C VAL A 9 -38.42 9.92 34.47
N ARG A 10 -37.31 9.18 34.67
CA ARG A 10 -35.98 9.60 34.17
C ARG A 10 -35.91 9.61 32.64
N LEU A 11 -36.46 8.58 31.98
CA LEU A 11 -36.52 8.52 30.51
C LEU A 11 -37.34 9.69 29.93
N ASP A 12 -38.45 10.07 30.57
CA ASP A 12 -39.21 11.27 30.17
C ASP A 12 -38.39 12.57 30.32
N GLY A 13 -37.45 12.61 31.26
CA GLY A 13 -36.46 13.69 31.37
C GLY A 13 -35.53 13.75 30.16
N TYR A 14 -34.98 12.61 29.75
CA TYR A 14 -34.16 12.50 28.53
C TYR A 14 -34.96 12.80 27.26
N ALA A 15 -36.21 12.34 27.15
CA ALA A 15 -37.10 12.67 26.04
C ALA A 15 -37.35 14.18 25.93
N ARG A 16 -37.57 14.86 27.05
CA ARG A 16 -37.70 16.31 27.07
C ARG A 16 -36.40 17.00 26.61
N LEU A 17 -35.25 16.51 27.07
CA LEU A 17 -33.94 17.03 26.67
C LEU A 17 -33.72 16.87 25.16
N VAL A 18 -33.94 15.67 24.61
CA VAL A 18 -33.84 15.38 23.18
C VAL A 18 -34.80 16.24 22.36
N GLN A 19 -36.05 16.39 22.81
CA GLN A 19 -37.05 17.20 22.12
C GLN A 19 -36.66 18.69 22.06
N GLN A 20 -36.11 19.22 23.16
CA GLN A 20 -35.78 20.64 23.29
C GLN A 20 -34.40 21.02 22.73
N THR A 21 -33.56 20.05 22.39
CA THR A 21 -32.19 20.29 21.90
C THR A 21 -31.94 19.76 20.49
N ILE A 22 -32.42 18.56 20.16
CA ILE A 22 -32.12 17.86 18.89
C ILE A 22 -33.34 17.87 17.96
N LEU A 23 -34.46 17.26 18.38
CA LEU A 23 -35.62 17.06 17.49
C LEU A 23 -36.32 18.36 17.09
N ASN A 24 -36.16 19.45 17.87
CA ASN A 24 -36.66 20.77 17.46
C ASN A 24 -35.92 21.37 16.25
N GLN A 25 -34.74 20.86 15.90
CA GLN A 25 -33.99 21.24 14.70
C GLN A 25 -34.26 20.31 13.51
N GLN A 26 -35.04 19.24 13.71
CA GLN A 26 -35.29 18.24 12.66
C GLN A 26 -36.33 18.75 11.67
N ASN A 27 -36.00 18.72 10.38
CA ASN A 27 -36.93 19.08 9.34
C ASN A 27 -38.09 18.08 9.28
N PRO A 28 -39.36 18.55 9.34
CA PRO A 28 -40.52 17.67 9.42
C PRO A 28 -40.85 16.96 8.10
N VAL A 29 -40.18 17.27 6.99
CA VAL A 29 -40.39 16.60 5.69
C VAL A 29 -39.24 15.64 5.41
N THR A 30 -38.02 16.15 5.37
CA THR A 30 -36.83 15.38 4.98
C THR A 30 -36.23 14.58 6.14
N GLY A 31 -36.52 14.94 7.39
CA GLY A 31 -35.88 14.37 8.57
C GLY A 31 -34.47 14.88 8.84
N LEU A 32 -33.91 15.74 7.99
CA LEU A 32 -32.56 16.28 8.16
C LEU A 32 -32.48 17.29 9.30
N LEU A 33 -31.37 17.29 10.03
CA LEU A 33 -31.01 18.25 11.06
C LEU A 33 -30.13 19.36 10.47
N SER A 34 -30.48 20.61 10.78
CA SER A 34 -29.60 21.76 10.54
C SER A 34 -28.47 21.78 11.56
N ALA A 35 -27.27 22.22 11.14
CA ALA A 35 -26.11 22.32 12.03
C ALA A 35 -26.31 23.34 13.17
N SER A 36 -27.06 24.42 12.92
CA SER A 36 -27.52 25.37 13.93
C SER A 36 -28.65 26.25 13.38
N THR A 37 -29.21 27.13 14.20
CA THR A 37 -30.19 28.13 13.75
C THR A 37 -29.64 29.09 12.70
N GLU A 38 -28.32 29.33 12.71
CA GLU A 38 -27.62 30.21 11.78
C GLU A 38 -27.11 29.45 10.54
N GLN A 39 -26.65 28.21 10.73
CA GLN A 39 -26.20 27.31 9.67
C GLN A 39 -27.27 26.27 9.36
N LYS A 40 -28.10 26.58 8.36
CA LYS A 40 -29.26 25.77 7.98
C LYS A 40 -28.92 24.52 7.15
N ASP A 41 -27.67 24.32 6.76
CA ASP A 41 -27.28 23.15 5.98
C ASP A 41 -27.16 21.91 6.87
N ALA A 42 -27.39 20.73 6.27
CA ALA A 42 -27.28 19.42 6.90
C ALA A 42 -25.97 18.75 6.49
N TRP A 43 -25.03 18.63 7.43
CA TRP A 43 -23.83 17.82 7.25
C TRP A 43 -24.15 16.35 7.55
N VAL A 44 -23.66 15.44 6.70
CA VAL A 44 -23.89 13.99 6.85
C VAL A 44 -23.41 13.50 8.22
N ARG A 45 -22.17 13.82 8.60
CA ARG A 45 -21.56 13.42 9.86
C ARG A 45 -22.34 13.94 11.08
N ASP A 46 -22.60 15.25 11.13
CA ASP A 46 -23.33 15.89 12.22
C ASP A 46 -24.74 15.29 12.36
N ASN A 47 -25.43 15.01 11.25
CA ASN A 47 -26.76 14.40 11.26
C ASN A 47 -26.75 13.01 11.88
N ILE A 48 -25.80 12.15 11.49
CA ILE A 48 -25.69 10.79 12.00
C ILE A 48 -25.34 10.81 13.49
N TYR A 49 -24.30 11.54 13.89
CA TYR A 49 -23.96 11.62 15.31
C TYR A 49 -25.08 12.23 16.16
N SER A 50 -25.80 13.23 15.65
CA SER A 50 -26.89 13.88 16.38
C SER A 50 -28.11 12.97 16.57
N ILE A 51 -28.37 12.05 15.63
CA ILE A 51 -29.52 11.14 15.74
C ILE A 51 -29.27 9.96 16.69
N LEU A 52 -28.02 9.71 17.09
CA LEU A 52 -27.68 8.58 17.97
C LEU A 52 -28.34 8.67 19.35
N ALA A 53 -28.50 9.86 19.94
CA ALA A 53 -29.24 10.03 21.18
C ALA A 53 -30.72 9.68 21.02
N VAL A 54 -31.32 9.99 19.87
CA VAL A 54 -32.72 9.67 19.56
C VAL A 54 -32.89 8.16 19.39
N TRP A 55 -31.97 7.52 18.65
CA TRP A 55 -31.91 6.08 18.50
C TRP A 55 -31.72 5.37 19.84
N GLY A 56 -30.70 5.74 20.60
CA GLY A 56 -30.43 5.19 21.93
C GLY A 56 -31.58 5.39 22.90
N LEU A 57 -32.24 6.55 22.90
CA LEU A 57 -33.42 6.78 23.72
C LEU A 57 -34.60 5.90 23.28
N GLY A 58 -34.82 5.73 21.97
CA GLY A 58 -35.83 4.81 21.42
C GLY A 58 -35.60 3.38 21.90
N MET A 59 -34.34 2.90 21.84
CA MET A 59 -33.94 1.59 22.35
C MET A 59 -34.15 1.47 23.86
N ALA A 60 -33.80 2.51 24.63
CA ALA A 60 -33.99 2.54 26.08
C ALA A 60 -35.47 2.44 26.45
N TYR A 61 -36.36 3.14 25.73
CA TYR A 61 -37.81 2.97 25.90
C TYR A 61 -38.26 1.57 25.49
N ARG A 62 -37.79 1.03 24.36
CA ARG A 62 -38.13 -0.33 23.90
C ARG A 62 -37.79 -1.40 24.95
N LYS A 63 -36.62 -1.28 25.59
CA LYS A 63 -36.15 -2.19 26.65
C LYS A 63 -36.92 -2.05 27.97
N ASN A 64 -37.20 -0.80 28.38
CA ASN A 64 -37.79 -0.48 29.69
C ASN A 64 -39.30 -0.17 29.61
N ALA A 65 -39.97 -0.53 28.51
CA ALA A 65 -41.38 -0.21 28.30
C ALA A 65 -42.30 -1.02 29.22
N ASP A 66 -42.84 -0.36 30.25
CA ASP A 66 -43.84 -0.93 31.16
C ASP A 66 -45.27 -0.72 30.65
N ARG A 67 -45.48 0.25 29.75
CA ARG A 67 -46.80 0.69 29.26
C ARG A 67 -46.83 0.82 27.74
N ASP A 68 -48.02 0.76 27.15
CA ASP A 68 -48.21 0.98 25.72
C ASP A 68 -47.81 2.40 25.28
N GLU A 69 -47.96 3.40 26.17
CA GLU A 69 -47.45 4.76 25.95
C GLU A 69 -45.93 4.80 25.73
N ASP A 70 -45.18 3.98 26.48
CA ASP A 70 -43.72 3.94 26.38
C ASP A 70 -43.29 3.25 25.07
N LYS A 71 -44.03 2.22 24.63
CA LYS A 71 -43.85 1.59 23.31
C LYS A 71 -44.17 2.56 22.17
N ALA A 72 -45.24 3.35 22.30
CA ALA A 72 -45.61 4.35 21.31
C ALA A 72 -44.51 5.43 21.17
N LYS A 73 -43.94 5.90 22.29
CA LYS A 73 -42.79 6.81 22.29
C LYS A 73 -41.56 6.20 21.64
N ALA A 74 -41.23 4.94 21.95
CA ALA A 74 -40.13 4.23 21.31
C ALA A 74 -40.30 4.23 19.78
N TYR A 75 -41.50 3.85 19.30
CA TYR A 75 -41.81 3.85 17.87
C TYR A 75 -41.68 5.24 17.23
N GLU A 76 -42.19 6.30 17.87
CA GLU A 76 -42.07 7.67 17.37
C GLU A 76 -40.61 8.11 17.23
N LEU A 77 -39.78 7.86 18.25
CA LEU A 77 -38.34 8.16 18.22
C LEU A 77 -37.63 7.39 17.11
N GLU A 78 -37.94 6.11 16.96
CA GLU A 78 -37.40 5.25 15.89
C GLU A 78 -37.78 5.73 14.49
N GLN A 79 -39.02 6.19 14.29
CA GLN A 79 -39.45 6.76 13.01
C GLN A 79 -38.73 8.08 12.70
N ASN A 80 -38.42 8.90 13.71
CA ASN A 80 -37.58 10.09 13.51
C ASN A 80 -36.15 9.73 13.05
N VAL A 81 -35.59 8.62 13.57
CA VAL A 81 -34.29 8.08 13.12
C VAL A 81 -34.36 7.60 11.68
N VAL A 82 -35.35 6.76 11.35
CA VAL A 82 -35.56 6.24 9.98
C VAL A 82 -35.72 7.39 8.99
N LYS A 83 -36.49 8.41 9.34
CA LYS A 83 -36.71 9.58 8.48
C LYS A 83 -35.43 10.33 8.17
N LEU A 84 -34.58 10.57 9.16
CA LEU A 84 -33.29 11.23 8.95
C LEU A 84 -32.37 10.40 8.05
N MET A 85 -32.22 9.11 8.33
CA MET A 85 -31.37 8.22 7.54
C MET A 85 -31.84 8.14 6.08
N ARG A 86 -33.16 8.08 5.86
CA ARG A 86 -33.74 8.14 4.51
C ARG A 86 -33.57 9.50 3.83
N GLY A 87 -33.60 10.59 4.59
CA GLY A 87 -33.27 11.93 4.10
C GLY A 87 -31.85 12.00 3.54
N LEU A 88 -30.88 11.44 4.26
CA LEU A 88 -29.48 11.33 3.81
C LEU A 88 -29.34 10.41 2.59
N LEU A 89 -30.02 9.25 2.58
CA LEU A 89 -30.07 8.36 1.41
C LEU A 89 -30.55 9.12 0.17
N GLN A 90 -31.64 9.89 0.29
CA GLN A 90 -32.18 10.68 -0.81
C GLN A 90 -31.18 11.75 -1.29
N CYS A 91 -30.43 12.39 -0.39
CA CYS A 91 -29.38 13.34 -0.75
C CYS A 91 -28.29 12.69 -1.60
N MET A 92 -27.85 11.48 -1.22
CA MET A 92 -26.81 10.74 -1.94
C MET A 92 -27.31 10.17 -3.27
N MET A 93 -28.52 9.59 -3.31
CA MET A 93 -29.10 9.03 -4.55
C MET A 93 -29.33 10.10 -5.62
N ARG A 94 -29.58 11.36 -5.24
CA ARG A 94 -29.65 12.49 -6.19
C ARG A 94 -28.32 12.80 -6.88
N GLN A 95 -27.21 12.25 -6.39
CA GLN A 95 -25.88 12.38 -6.96
C GLN A 95 -25.35 11.02 -7.47
N VAL A 96 -26.23 10.13 -7.92
CA VAL A 96 -25.85 8.79 -8.39
C VAL A 96 -24.79 8.81 -9.51
N ASP A 97 -24.85 9.78 -10.42
CA ASP A 97 -23.85 9.97 -11.49
C ASP A 97 -22.44 10.22 -10.93
N LYS A 98 -22.34 10.84 -9.75
CA LYS A 98 -21.06 11.06 -9.07
C LYS A 98 -20.51 9.78 -8.47
N VAL A 99 -21.38 8.97 -7.85
CA VAL A 99 -20.98 7.64 -7.33
C VAL A 99 -20.42 6.79 -8.47
N GLU A 100 -21.08 6.77 -9.63
CA GLU A 100 -20.62 6.05 -10.81
C GLU A 100 -19.23 6.51 -11.27
N LYS A 101 -19.02 7.83 -11.45
CA LYS A 101 -17.73 8.38 -11.87
C LYS A 101 -16.62 8.13 -10.85
N PHE A 102 -16.91 8.32 -9.56
CA PHE A 102 -15.91 8.25 -8.50
C PHE A 102 -15.29 6.86 -8.34
N LYS A 103 -16.05 5.78 -8.61
CA LYS A 103 -15.54 4.39 -8.60
C LYS A 103 -14.30 4.20 -9.47
N HIS A 104 -14.16 5.02 -10.53
CA HIS A 104 -13.05 5.01 -11.47
C HIS A 104 -12.08 6.16 -11.23
N THR A 105 -12.57 7.38 -10.98
CA THR A 105 -11.70 8.57 -10.94
C THR A 105 -11.05 8.82 -9.58
N GLN A 106 -11.74 8.47 -8.49
CA GLN A 106 -11.33 8.78 -7.11
C GLN A 106 -10.96 10.28 -6.90
N SER A 107 -11.55 11.15 -7.71
CA SER A 107 -11.24 12.58 -7.78
C SER A 107 -12.10 13.41 -6.83
N THR A 108 -11.54 14.48 -6.28
CA THR A 108 -12.28 15.46 -5.47
C THR A 108 -13.44 16.11 -6.24
N LYS A 109 -13.38 16.17 -7.57
CA LYS A 109 -14.46 16.75 -8.40
C LYS A 109 -15.66 15.82 -8.58
N ASP A 110 -15.43 14.51 -8.53
CA ASP A 110 -16.47 13.50 -8.76
C ASP A 110 -17.04 12.95 -7.44
N CYS A 111 -16.65 13.51 -6.29
CA CYS A 111 -17.06 13.03 -4.99
C CYS A 111 -18.49 13.45 -4.61
N LEU A 112 -19.11 12.69 -3.70
CA LEU A 112 -20.36 13.09 -3.06
C LEU A 112 -20.16 14.35 -2.22
N HIS A 113 -21.16 15.23 -2.21
CA HIS A 113 -21.15 16.36 -1.27
C HIS A 113 -21.27 15.88 0.18
N ALA A 114 -20.59 16.57 1.09
CA ALA A 114 -20.65 16.28 2.52
C ALA A 114 -21.81 17.01 3.24
N LYS A 115 -22.40 18.02 2.59
CA LYS A 115 -23.47 18.86 3.15
C LYS A 115 -24.58 19.16 2.14
N TYR A 116 -25.81 19.28 2.64
CA TYR A 116 -27.02 19.36 1.85
C TYR A 116 -27.99 20.40 2.37
N ASN A 117 -28.91 20.84 1.51
CA ASN A 117 -30.00 21.69 1.91
C ASN A 117 -31.02 20.87 2.73
N THR A 118 -31.31 21.29 3.96
CA THR A 118 -32.23 20.56 4.85
C THR A 118 -33.64 20.39 4.29
N ALA A 119 -34.13 21.33 3.46
CA ALA A 119 -35.51 21.31 2.97
C ALA A 119 -35.65 20.58 1.62
N THR A 120 -34.65 20.68 0.75
CA THR A 120 -34.74 20.18 -0.63
C THR A 120 -33.92 18.92 -0.90
N CYS A 121 -33.02 18.53 0.01
CA CYS A 121 -32.01 17.47 -0.21
C CYS A 121 -31.05 17.76 -1.38
N GLY A 122 -30.95 19.02 -1.80
CA GLY A 122 -30.07 19.46 -2.88
C GLY A 122 -28.68 19.86 -2.40
N THR A 123 -27.75 20.01 -3.34
CA THR A 123 -26.41 20.58 -3.10
C THR A 123 -26.53 22.06 -2.73
N VAL A 124 -25.63 22.55 -1.86
CA VAL A 124 -25.68 23.93 -1.34
C VAL A 124 -24.50 24.80 -1.78
N VAL A 125 -23.44 24.18 -2.29
CA VAL A 125 -22.23 24.84 -2.78
C VAL A 125 -21.72 24.08 -4.01
N ALA A 126 -20.93 24.72 -4.86
CA ALA A 126 -20.35 24.05 -6.04
C ALA A 126 -19.25 23.02 -5.65
N ASP A 127 -18.90 22.14 -6.60
CA ASP A 127 -17.99 21.00 -6.39
C ASP A 127 -16.57 21.41 -5.96
N ASP A 128 -16.10 22.59 -6.40
CA ASP A 128 -14.75 23.11 -6.15
C ASP A 128 -14.68 24.10 -4.97
N LYS A 129 -15.81 24.40 -4.32
CA LYS A 129 -15.89 25.47 -3.29
C LYS A 129 -15.82 24.96 -1.87
N TRP A 130 -15.77 23.65 -1.66
CA TRP A 130 -15.76 23.05 -0.33
C TRP A 130 -15.00 21.73 -0.32
N GLY A 131 -14.46 21.37 0.85
CA GLY A 131 -13.83 20.06 1.08
C GLY A 131 -14.87 18.93 1.15
N HIS A 132 -15.51 18.63 0.01
CA HIS A 132 -16.61 17.65 -0.06
C HIS A 132 -16.17 16.20 0.06
N LEU A 133 -14.99 15.86 -0.46
CA LEU A 133 -14.47 14.50 -0.38
C LEU A 133 -14.15 14.19 1.10
N GLN A 134 -15.10 13.55 1.76
CA GLN A 134 -15.08 13.15 3.17
C GLN A 134 -15.49 11.68 3.23
N VAL A 135 -14.50 10.79 3.14
CA VAL A 135 -14.75 9.34 3.10
C VAL A 135 -15.30 8.85 4.44
N ASP A 136 -14.91 9.50 5.54
CA ASP A 136 -15.44 9.25 6.89
C ASP A 136 -16.96 9.42 6.95
N ALA A 137 -17.52 10.45 6.30
CA ALA A 137 -18.94 10.77 6.39
C ALA A 137 -19.83 9.71 5.71
N THR A 138 -19.46 9.29 4.49
CA THR A 138 -20.16 8.20 3.77
C THR A 138 -19.99 6.87 4.51
N SER A 139 -18.80 6.62 5.05
CA SER A 139 -18.53 5.40 5.83
C SER A 139 -19.34 5.35 7.12
N LEU A 140 -19.44 6.47 7.84
CA LEU A 140 -20.25 6.60 9.05
C LEU A 140 -21.73 6.32 8.76
N TYR A 141 -22.24 6.78 7.61
CA TYR A 141 -23.60 6.47 7.17
C TYR A 141 -23.80 4.96 7.00
N LEU A 142 -22.90 4.28 6.30
CA LEU A 142 -22.98 2.84 6.08
C LEU A 142 -22.83 2.04 7.38
N LEU A 143 -21.92 2.45 8.28
CA LEU A 143 -21.75 1.83 9.59
C LEU A 143 -23.05 1.90 10.41
N PHE A 144 -23.68 3.08 10.49
CA PHE A 144 -24.92 3.22 11.25
C PHE A 144 -26.15 2.70 10.51
N LEU A 145 -26.17 2.68 9.17
CA LEU A 145 -27.17 1.94 8.42
C LEU A 145 -27.14 0.47 8.86
N ALA A 146 -25.95 -0.13 8.93
CA ALA A 146 -25.77 -1.51 9.33
C ALA A 146 -26.21 -1.75 10.79
N GLN A 147 -25.69 -0.96 11.74
CA GLN A 147 -26.04 -1.09 13.17
C GLN A 147 -27.55 -0.87 13.41
N MET A 148 -28.16 0.13 12.77
CA MET A 148 -29.60 0.41 12.92
C MET A 148 -30.46 -0.69 12.30
N THR A 149 -30.07 -1.22 11.14
CA THR A 149 -30.77 -2.36 10.51
C THR A 149 -30.69 -3.61 11.38
N ALA A 150 -29.51 -3.91 11.93
CA ALA A 150 -29.31 -5.00 12.87
C ALA A 150 -30.11 -4.82 14.18
N SER A 151 -30.36 -3.57 14.59
CA SER A 151 -31.25 -3.26 15.74
C SER A 151 -32.75 -3.40 15.43
N GLY A 152 -33.10 -3.71 14.18
CA GLY A 152 -34.47 -3.93 13.72
C GLY A 152 -35.14 -2.74 13.03
N LEU A 153 -34.41 -1.65 12.73
CA LEU A 153 -34.97 -0.53 11.96
C LEU A 153 -34.97 -0.83 10.47
N ARG A 154 -36.12 -0.63 9.81
CA ARG A 154 -36.24 -0.76 8.36
C ARG A 154 -35.96 0.59 7.68
N ILE A 155 -34.76 0.75 7.12
CA ILE A 155 -34.33 2.00 6.46
C ILE A 155 -34.40 1.89 4.93
N ILE A 156 -34.02 0.74 4.37
CA ILE A 156 -34.00 0.47 2.92
C ILE A 156 -35.27 -0.28 2.51
N PHE A 157 -35.88 0.12 1.40
CA PHE A 157 -37.21 -0.33 0.98
C PHE A 157 -37.27 -0.97 -0.41
N THR A 158 -36.30 -0.69 -1.30
CA THR A 158 -36.30 -1.22 -2.67
C THR A 158 -34.98 -1.86 -3.06
N LEU A 159 -34.99 -2.75 -4.06
CA LEU A 159 -33.77 -3.36 -4.60
C LEU A 159 -32.90 -2.34 -5.36
N ASP A 160 -33.49 -1.27 -5.91
CA ASP A 160 -32.72 -0.15 -6.44
C ASP A 160 -31.92 0.54 -5.32
N GLU A 161 -32.55 0.80 -4.16
CA GLU A 161 -31.83 1.34 -3.00
C GLU A 161 -30.72 0.38 -2.53
N VAL A 162 -30.95 -0.94 -2.54
CA VAL A 162 -29.90 -1.95 -2.24
C VAL A 162 -28.72 -1.83 -3.21
N ALA A 163 -28.99 -1.78 -4.52
CA ALA A 163 -27.93 -1.65 -5.52
C ALA A 163 -27.15 -0.33 -5.36
N PHE A 164 -27.83 0.76 -4.97
CA PHE A 164 -27.18 2.03 -4.64
C PHE A 164 -26.23 1.88 -3.43
N ILE A 165 -26.69 1.24 -2.35
CA ILE A 165 -25.85 0.96 -1.17
C ILE A 165 -24.64 0.07 -1.53
N GLN A 166 -24.83 -0.95 -2.38
CA GLN A 166 -23.72 -1.77 -2.88
C GLN A 166 -22.69 -0.94 -3.67
N ASN A 167 -23.13 0.09 -4.41
CA ASN A 167 -22.19 1.02 -5.08
C ASN A 167 -21.54 2.01 -4.11
N LEU A 168 -22.18 2.38 -3.00
CA LEU A 168 -21.53 3.13 -1.93
C LEU A 168 -20.45 2.30 -1.22
N VAL A 169 -20.60 0.97 -1.16
CA VAL A 169 -19.50 0.09 -0.71
C VAL A 169 -18.30 0.22 -1.66
N PHE A 170 -18.51 0.16 -2.98
CA PHE A 170 -17.43 0.37 -3.96
C PHE A 170 -16.83 1.77 -3.93
N TYR A 171 -17.62 2.77 -3.48
CA TYR A 171 -17.16 4.13 -3.26
C TYR A 171 -16.13 4.20 -2.11
N ILE A 172 -16.34 3.44 -1.02
CA ILE A 172 -15.47 3.48 0.17
C ILE A 172 -14.40 2.38 0.21
N GLU A 173 -14.50 1.31 -0.59
CA GLU A 173 -13.51 0.20 -0.57
C GLU A 173 -12.09 0.66 -0.89
N ALA A 174 -11.95 1.75 -1.67
CA ALA A 174 -10.66 2.36 -2.00
C ALA A 174 -10.13 3.34 -0.93
N ALA A 175 -10.76 3.46 0.24
CA ALA A 175 -10.41 4.43 1.28
C ALA A 175 -8.93 4.39 1.70
N TYR A 176 -8.31 3.21 1.68
CA TYR A 176 -6.89 3.01 1.98
C TYR A 176 -5.92 3.78 1.07
N LYS A 177 -6.38 4.25 -0.10
CA LYS A 177 -5.58 5.00 -1.07
C LYS A 177 -6.17 6.35 -1.49
N VAL A 178 -7.38 6.68 -1.04
CA VAL A 178 -8.05 7.94 -1.38
C VAL A 178 -7.69 9.00 -0.36
N ALA A 179 -6.93 10.01 -0.78
CA ALA A 179 -6.69 11.21 0.01
C ALA A 179 -7.97 12.05 0.07
N ASP A 180 -8.37 12.49 1.25
CA ASP A 180 -9.62 13.22 1.50
C ASP A 180 -9.39 14.47 2.38
N TYR A 181 -10.45 15.23 2.64
CA TYR A 181 -10.37 16.43 3.50
C TYR A 181 -10.45 16.10 5.00
N GLY A 182 -10.61 14.82 5.34
CA GLY A 182 -10.79 14.33 6.70
C GLY A 182 -12.02 14.91 7.38
N MET A 183 -12.20 14.53 8.65
CA MET A 183 -13.39 14.89 9.41
C MET A 183 -13.47 16.38 9.79
N TRP A 184 -12.38 17.12 9.63
CA TRP A 184 -12.32 18.56 9.89
C TRP A 184 -12.49 19.40 8.63
N GLU A 185 -12.68 18.78 7.47
CA GLU A 185 -12.96 19.44 6.18
C GLU A 185 -11.79 20.31 5.66
N ARG A 186 -10.56 20.01 6.10
CA ARG A 186 -9.36 20.81 5.80
C ARG A 186 -8.33 20.11 4.93
N GLY A 187 -8.32 18.78 4.94
CA GLY A 187 -7.23 17.99 4.39
C GLY A 187 -5.98 18.21 5.24
N ASP A 188 -4.92 18.71 4.62
CA ASP A 188 -3.67 19.03 5.32
C ASP A 188 -3.86 20.12 6.39
N LYS A 189 -2.96 20.14 7.38
CA LYS A 189 -3.09 21.07 8.52
C LYS A 189 -3.01 22.56 8.16
N THR A 190 -2.42 22.91 7.01
CA THR A 190 -2.36 24.31 6.54
C THR A 190 -3.71 24.79 6.02
N ASN A 191 -4.66 23.85 5.84
CA ASN A 191 -5.98 24.08 5.30
C ASN A 191 -5.92 24.74 3.92
N GLN A 192 -4.96 24.40 3.06
CA GLN A 192 -4.79 25.00 1.73
C GLN A 192 -5.60 24.27 0.63
N GLY A 193 -6.58 23.45 1.04
CA GLY A 193 -7.38 22.65 0.11
C GLY A 193 -6.63 21.42 -0.43
N ILE A 194 -5.58 20.97 0.25
CA ILE A 194 -4.79 19.80 -0.16
C ILE A 194 -5.32 18.57 0.59
N PRO A 195 -5.95 17.59 -0.09
CA PRO A 195 -6.38 16.36 0.55
C PRO A 195 -5.18 15.52 0.99
N GLU A 196 -5.34 14.76 2.07
CA GLU A 196 -4.34 13.80 2.55
C GLU A 196 -5.01 12.51 3.01
N LEU A 197 -4.25 11.43 3.15
CA LEU A 197 -4.78 10.19 3.70
C LEU A 197 -4.99 10.38 5.21
N ASN A 198 -6.25 10.39 5.66
CA ASN A 198 -6.62 10.56 7.06
C ASN A 198 -6.97 9.21 7.69
N ALA A 199 -6.27 8.83 8.76
CA ALA A 199 -6.50 7.56 9.46
C ALA A 199 -7.93 7.42 9.99
N SER A 200 -8.56 8.52 10.44
CA SER A 200 -9.98 8.51 10.86
C SER A 200 -10.92 8.08 9.73
N SER A 201 -10.66 8.51 8.49
CA SER A 201 -11.47 8.14 7.32
C SER A 201 -11.26 6.68 6.95
N VAL A 202 -10.00 6.21 6.93
CA VAL A 202 -9.66 4.80 6.66
C VAL A 202 -10.26 3.87 7.73
N GLY A 203 -10.17 4.24 9.01
CA GLY A 203 -10.72 3.46 10.12
C GLY A 203 -12.24 3.39 10.09
N MET A 204 -12.91 4.50 9.76
CA MET A 204 -14.37 4.50 9.61
C MET A 204 -14.81 3.68 8.39
N ALA A 205 -14.10 3.76 7.26
CA ALA A 205 -14.37 2.96 6.07
C ALA A 205 -14.20 1.46 6.35
N LYS A 206 -13.09 1.06 6.98
CA LYS A 206 -12.88 -0.32 7.42
C LYS A 206 -14.05 -0.82 8.26
N ALA A 207 -14.48 -0.01 9.24
CA ALA A 207 -15.56 -0.40 10.12
C ALA A 207 -16.91 -0.52 9.40
N ALA A 208 -17.18 0.38 8.45
CA ALA A 208 -18.38 0.32 7.64
C ALA A 208 -18.42 -0.92 6.75
N LEU A 209 -17.30 -1.23 6.08
CA LEU A 209 -17.13 -2.40 5.22
C LEU A 209 -17.37 -3.70 6.02
N GLU A 210 -16.72 -3.85 7.18
CA GLU A 210 -16.92 -5.01 8.05
C GLU A 210 -18.34 -5.10 8.64
N ALA A 211 -19.01 -3.96 8.88
CA ALA A 211 -20.34 -3.95 9.48
C ALA A 211 -21.45 -4.32 8.48
N ILE A 212 -21.28 -3.94 7.21
CA ILE A 212 -22.30 -4.13 6.18
C ILE A 212 -22.13 -5.45 5.41
N ASP A 213 -20.97 -6.10 5.51
CA ASP A 213 -20.71 -7.38 4.85
C ASP A 213 -21.70 -8.47 5.30
N GLU A 214 -22.28 -9.16 4.32
CA GLU A 214 -23.29 -10.21 4.48
C GLU A 214 -24.55 -9.75 5.25
N LEU A 215 -24.78 -8.44 5.36
CA LEU A 215 -25.98 -7.88 5.99
C LEU A 215 -27.15 -7.79 4.99
N ASP A 216 -28.30 -8.29 5.40
CA ASP A 216 -29.57 -8.08 4.68
C ASP A 216 -30.18 -6.71 5.03
N LEU A 217 -30.22 -5.81 4.04
CA LEU A 217 -30.73 -4.44 4.22
C LEU A 217 -32.23 -4.34 4.47
N PHE A 218 -33.00 -5.41 4.22
CA PHE A 218 -34.42 -5.50 4.59
C PHE A 218 -34.62 -6.12 5.98
N GLY A 219 -33.54 -6.47 6.68
CA GLY A 219 -33.58 -7.09 7.99
C GLY A 219 -34.19 -8.50 7.94
N VAL A 220 -34.96 -8.86 8.97
CA VAL A 220 -35.53 -10.22 9.13
C VAL A 220 -36.51 -10.61 8.00
N GLY A 221 -37.05 -9.64 7.26
CA GLY A 221 -37.98 -9.87 6.15
C GLY A 221 -37.33 -9.87 4.76
N GLY A 222 -36.01 -9.79 4.68
CA GLY A 222 -35.27 -9.76 3.42
C GLY A 222 -34.98 -11.13 2.83
N GLY A 223 -34.32 -11.11 1.67
CA GLY A 223 -33.88 -12.32 0.97
C GLY A 223 -32.51 -12.13 0.35
N HIS A 224 -32.00 -13.15 -0.34
CA HIS A 224 -30.63 -13.14 -0.87
C HIS A 224 -30.29 -12.00 -1.84
N LYS A 225 -31.29 -11.28 -2.37
CA LYS A 225 -31.10 -10.12 -3.26
C LYS A 225 -30.87 -8.80 -2.50
N SER A 226 -31.16 -8.73 -1.20
CA SER A 226 -30.96 -7.55 -0.35
C SER A 226 -29.69 -7.63 0.52
N VAL A 227 -28.88 -8.67 0.33
CA VAL A 227 -27.60 -8.87 1.00
C VAL A 227 -26.51 -8.04 0.32
N ILE A 228 -25.70 -7.35 1.11
CA ILE A 228 -24.52 -6.61 0.64
C ILE A 228 -23.29 -7.48 0.76
N HIS A 229 -22.43 -7.45 -0.25
CA HIS A 229 -21.18 -8.20 -0.26
C HIS A 229 -19.97 -7.27 -0.26
N VAL A 230 -18.98 -7.60 0.57
CA VAL A 230 -17.69 -6.92 0.67
C VAL A 230 -16.56 -7.90 0.44
N LEU A 231 -15.52 -7.47 -0.28
CA LEU A 231 -14.32 -8.29 -0.44
C LEU A 231 -13.38 -8.12 0.76
N PRO A 232 -12.91 -9.23 1.37
CA PRO A 232 -12.06 -9.18 2.56
C PRO A 232 -10.69 -8.56 2.28
N ASP A 233 -10.19 -8.67 1.05
CA ASP A 233 -8.91 -8.09 0.65
C ASP A 233 -8.91 -6.55 0.81
N GLU A 234 -10.03 -5.88 0.47
CA GLU A 234 -10.17 -4.42 0.60
C GLU A 234 -10.20 -3.97 2.08
N VAL A 235 -10.81 -4.78 2.95
CA VAL A 235 -10.82 -4.56 4.41
C VAL A 235 -9.41 -4.69 4.99
N GLU A 236 -8.64 -5.69 4.56
CA GLU A 236 -7.28 -5.90 5.04
C GLU A 236 -6.31 -4.81 4.54
N HIS A 237 -6.50 -4.25 3.34
CA HIS A 237 -5.74 -3.09 2.90
C HIS A 237 -5.95 -1.88 3.84
N CYS A 238 -7.19 -1.62 4.26
CA CYS A 238 -7.47 -0.58 5.26
C CYS A 238 -6.81 -0.89 6.61
N GLN A 239 -6.84 -2.15 7.05
CA GLN A 239 -6.19 -2.60 8.29
C GLN A 239 -4.67 -2.37 8.25
N SER A 240 -4.01 -2.78 7.17
CA SER A 240 -2.56 -2.64 6.98
C SER A 240 -2.11 -1.18 7.09
N ILE A 241 -2.85 -0.27 6.45
CA ILE A 241 -2.62 1.18 6.53
C ILE A 241 -2.80 1.70 7.96
N LEU A 242 -3.84 1.27 8.68
CA LEU A 242 -4.05 1.74 10.05
C LEU A 242 -2.93 1.31 10.99
N TYR A 243 -2.40 0.10 10.82
CA TYR A 243 -1.27 -0.42 11.60
C TYR A 243 0.03 0.33 11.32
N SER A 244 0.22 0.82 10.10
CA SER A 244 1.41 1.61 9.75
C SER A 244 1.26 3.08 10.15
N MET A 245 0.03 3.62 10.15
CA MET A 245 -0.24 5.02 10.44
C MET A 245 -0.29 5.30 11.95
N LEU A 246 -1.08 4.55 12.71
CA LEU A 246 -1.35 4.87 14.11
C LEU A 246 -0.07 4.82 14.99
N PRO A 247 0.08 5.74 15.96
CA PRO A 247 -0.90 6.71 16.47
C PRO A 247 -1.07 7.97 15.61
N ARG A 248 -0.32 8.12 14.52
CA ARG A 248 -0.37 9.29 13.66
C ARG A 248 -1.68 9.35 12.86
N ALA A 249 -2.23 10.55 12.72
CA ALA A 249 -3.47 10.76 11.98
C ALA A 249 -3.28 10.93 10.47
N SER A 250 -2.22 11.62 10.04
CA SER A 250 -1.92 11.85 8.62
C SER A 250 -0.45 12.26 8.41
N THR A 251 -0.05 12.58 7.18
CA THR A 251 1.32 13.07 6.89
C THR A 251 1.63 14.39 7.59
N SER A 252 0.63 15.27 7.70
CA SER A 252 0.77 16.59 8.31
C SER A 252 0.33 16.65 9.77
N LYS A 253 -0.41 15.65 10.28
CA LYS A 253 -0.89 15.63 11.67
C LYS A 253 -0.26 14.47 12.44
N GLU A 254 0.67 14.78 13.34
CA GLU A 254 1.34 13.77 14.16
C GLU A 254 0.40 13.02 15.11
N ILE A 255 -0.74 13.63 15.49
CA ILE A 255 -1.82 13.04 16.30
C ILE A 255 -3.11 13.84 16.05
N ASP A 256 -4.28 13.21 16.20
CA ASP A 256 -5.60 13.85 16.09
C ASP A 256 -6.60 13.18 17.05
N ALA A 257 -7.42 13.97 17.77
CA ALA A 257 -8.41 13.46 18.71
C ALA A 257 -9.57 12.72 18.01
N GLY A 258 -9.79 12.98 16.72
CA GLY A 258 -10.73 12.25 15.86
C GLY A 258 -10.45 10.76 15.77
N LEU A 259 -9.21 10.32 16.05
CA LEU A 259 -8.85 8.91 16.10
C LEU A 259 -9.61 8.13 17.21
N LEU A 260 -10.13 8.81 18.24
CA LEU A 260 -11.01 8.19 19.26
C LEU A 260 -12.22 7.50 18.62
N SER A 261 -12.75 8.06 17.53
CA SER A 261 -13.90 7.49 16.82
C SER A 261 -13.61 6.15 16.13
N ILE A 262 -12.33 5.82 15.90
CA ILE A 262 -11.92 4.58 15.24
C ILE A 262 -11.27 3.55 16.16
N ILE A 263 -10.56 4.00 17.21
CA ILE A 263 -9.96 3.08 18.19
C ILE A 263 -10.97 2.61 19.24
N SER A 264 -12.10 3.33 19.38
CA SER A 264 -13.19 3.02 20.31
C SER A 264 -14.55 3.18 19.59
N TYR A 265 -15.62 3.44 20.35
CA TYR A 265 -16.95 3.68 19.80
C TYR A 265 -16.95 4.92 18.87
N PRO A 266 -17.57 4.83 17.67
CA PRO A 266 -18.42 3.74 17.20
C PRO A 266 -17.73 2.67 16.36
N ALA A 267 -16.51 2.89 15.85
CA ALA A 267 -15.99 2.07 14.77
C ALA A 267 -15.28 0.79 15.24
N PHE A 268 -14.56 0.83 16.37
CA PHE A 268 -13.73 -0.30 16.87
C PHE A 268 -12.87 -0.94 15.77
N ALA A 269 -12.25 -0.10 14.92
CA ALA A 269 -11.59 -0.52 13.69
C ALA A 269 -10.26 -1.24 13.92
N ILE A 270 -9.61 -1.04 15.07
CA ILE A 270 -8.28 -1.57 15.37
C ILE A 270 -8.38 -2.86 16.17
N GLU A 271 -7.65 -3.90 15.74
CA GLU A 271 -7.66 -5.21 16.40
C GLU A 271 -6.55 -5.37 17.46
N ASP A 272 -5.45 -4.60 17.36
CA ASP A 272 -4.34 -4.66 18.32
C ASP A 272 -4.54 -3.67 19.47
N MET A 273 -4.77 -4.21 20.66
CA MET A 273 -4.97 -3.45 21.89
C MET A 273 -3.75 -2.58 22.26
N ASN A 274 -2.54 -2.97 21.87
CA ASN A 274 -1.35 -2.14 22.13
C ASN A 274 -1.38 -0.86 21.31
N ILE A 275 -1.83 -0.93 20.05
CA ILE A 275 -1.98 0.24 19.17
C ILE A 275 -3.12 1.13 19.69
N VAL A 276 -4.24 0.53 20.12
CA VAL A 276 -5.37 1.26 20.74
C VAL A 276 -4.89 2.05 21.97
N ASN A 277 -4.20 1.38 22.90
CA ASN A 277 -3.72 2.02 24.13
C ASN A 277 -2.64 3.06 23.85
N ALA A 278 -1.69 2.78 22.96
CA ALA A 278 -0.66 3.75 22.57
C ALA A 278 -1.28 5.01 21.95
N THR A 279 -2.25 4.85 21.05
CA THR A 279 -2.96 5.97 20.42
C THR A 279 -3.77 6.77 21.44
N LYS A 280 -4.53 6.10 22.31
CA LYS A 280 -5.29 6.75 23.38
C LYS A 280 -4.38 7.55 24.31
N ASN A 281 -3.24 6.98 24.72
CA ASN A 281 -2.27 7.65 25.59
C ASN A 281 -1.62 8.86 24.93
N GLU A 282 -1.30 8.81 23.64
CA GLU A 282 -0.78 9.97 22.90
C GLU A 282 -1.82 11.10 22.81
N ILE A 283 -3.10 10.77 22.57
CA ILE A 283 -4.20 11.76 22.58
C ILE A 283 -4.33 12.40 23.96
N ILE A 284 -4.36 11.60 25.03
CA ILE A 284 -4.45 12.13 26.40
C ILE A 284 -3.25 13.01 26.72
N THR A 285 -2.03 12.55 26.40
CA THR A 285 -0.79 13.25 26.78
C THR A 285 -0.60 14.56 26.01
N LYS A 286 -0.97 14.60 24.73
CA LYS A 286 -0.68 15.74 23.86
C LYS A 286 -1.86 16.67 23.61
N LEU A 287 -3.09 16.16 23.66
CA LEU A 287 -4.27 16.91 23.21
C LEU A 287 -5.26 17.20 24.33
N GLN A 288 -5.25 16.47 25.46
CA GLN A 288 -6.18 16.74 26.56
C GLN A 288 -5.82 18.03 27.31
N GLY A 289 -6.82 18.87 27.53
CA GLY A 289 -6.77 20.09 28.33
C GLY A 289 -7.79 20.08 29.49
N ARG A 290 -8.08 21.27 30.03
CA ARG A 290 -8.97 21.44 31.22
C ARG A 290 -10.46 21.47 30.89
N TYR A 291 -10.84 21.51 29.61
CA TYR A 291 -12.21 21.63 29.10
C TYR A 291 -12.52 20.64 27.96
N GLY A 292 -11.62 19.73 27.63
CA GLY A 292 -11.78 18.79 26.52
C GLY A 292 -10.45 18.35 25.92
N CYS A 293 -10.45 18.00 24.63
CA CYS A 293 -9.22 17.82 23.87
C CYS A 293 -9.14 18.82 22.71
N CYS A 294 -7.95 19.28 22.37
CA CYS A 294 -7.70 19.93 21.09
C CYS A 294 -7.91 18.93 19.95
N ARG A 295 -8.30 19.40 18.75
CA ARG A 295 -8.50 18.50 17.60
C ARG A 295 -7.19 17.87 17.15
N PHE A 296 -6.17 18.71 16.95
CA PHE A 296 -4.79 18.34 16.67
C PHE A 296 -3.88 19.52 17.06
N LEU A 297 -2.56 19.30 17.13
CA LEU A 297 -1.59 20.34 17.51
C LEU A 297 -1.54 21.47 16.46
N ARG A 298 -1.38 22.72 16.92
CA ARG A 298 -1.34 23.93 16.08
C ARG A 298 -2.61 24.15 15.25
N ASP A 299 -3.76 23.72 15.76
CA ASP A 299 -5.04 23.98 15.15
C ASP A 299 -5.54 25.41 15.43
N GLY A 300 -5.66 26.22 14.38
CA GLY A 300 -6.08 27.62 14.48
C GLY A 300 -7.56 27.88 14.67
N TYR A 301 -8.44 26.87 14.51
CA TYR A 301 -9.88 27.11 14.46
C TYR A 301 -10.45 27.74 15.73
N LYS A 302 -11.05 28.92 15.56
CA LYS A 302 -11.61 29.82 16.56
C LYS A 302 -10.63 30.23 17.66
N THR A 303 -9.33 30.08 17.43
CA THR A 303 -8.32 30.62 18.34
C THR A 303 -8.33 32.15 18.29
N PRO A 304 -7.91 32.85 19.35
CA PRO A 304 -7.88 34.32 19.37
C PRO A 304 -6.93 34.95 18.34
N ARG A 305 -6.07 34.17 17.69
CA ARG A 305 -5.13 34.64 16.65
C ARG A 305 -5.57 34.31 15.23
N GLU A 306 -6.65 33.55 15.05
CA GLU A 306 -7.17 33.22 13.72
C GLU A 306 -7.80 34.45 13.06
N ASP A 307 -7.53 34.66 11.77
CA ASP A 307 -8.34 35.57 10.95
C ASP A 307 -9.64 34.87 10.49
N PRO A 308 -10.81 35.23 11.01
CA PRO A 308 -12.07 34.57 10.68
C PRO A 308 -12.55 34.86 9.25
N ASN A 309 -11.95 35.83 8.55
CA ASN A 309 -12.35 36.21 7.19
C ASN A 309 -11.63 35.38 6.12
N ARG A 310 -10.65 34.56 6.53
CA ARG A 310 -9.80 33.79 5.62
C ARG A 310 -9.96 32.29 5.85
N LEU A 311 -10.16 31.54 4.77
CA LEU A 311 -10.29 30.08 4.84
C LEU A 311 -8.94 29.38 5.07
N HIS A 312 -7.89 29.83 4.40
CA HIS A 312 -6.57 29.18 4.36
C HIS A 312 -5.55 29.90 5.24
N TYR A 313 -4.71 29.16 5.98
CA TYR A 313 -3.71 29.77 6.87
C TYR A 313 -2.42 30.12 6.13
N ASP A 314 -1.73 31.17 6.56
CA ASP A 314 -0.33 31.34 6.16
C ASP A 314 0.49 30.24 6.85
N PRO A 315 1.47 29.62 6.16
CA PRO A 315 2.25 28.54 6.77
C PRO A 315 2.92 28.94 8.09
N ALA A 316 3.39 30.19 8.20
CA ALA A 316 4.00 30.72 9.42
C ALA A 316 3.00 30.96 10.57
N GLU A 317 1.70 31.04 10.29
CA GLU A 317 0.62 31.29 11.25
C GLU A 317 0.39 30.09 12.18
N LEU A 318 0.67 28.86 11.71
CA LEU A 318 0.47 27.64 12.49
C LEU A 318 1.21 27.67 13.84
N LYS A 319 2.41 28.26 13.87
CA LYS A 319 3.19 28.39 15.11
C LYS A 319 2.51 29.33 16.12
N LEU A 320 1.72 30.30 15.65
CA LEU A 320 0.97 31.21 16.52
C LEU A 320 -0.17 30.49 17.24
N PHE A 321 -0.69 29.38 16.70
CA PHE A 321 -1.78 28.64 17.35
C PHE A 321 -1.31 27.70 18.45
N GLU A 322 0.00 27.43 18.52
CA GLU A 322 0.59 26.53 19.51
C GLU A 322 0.30 27.01 20.94
N ASN A 323 -0.20 26.09 21.77
CA ASN A 323 -0.61 26.28 23.17
C ASN A 323 -1.90 27.08 23.40
N ILE A 324 -2.52 27.64 22.36
CA ILE A 324 -3.79 28.38 22.47
C ILE A 324 -4.95 27.69 21.72
N GLU A 325 -4.72 26.47 21.21
CA GLU A 325 -5.69 25.68 20.45
C GLU A 325 -6.97 25.50 21.24
N CYS A 326 -8.14 25.56 20.58
CA CYS A 326 -9.42 25.39 21.25
C CYS A 326 -9.62 23.97 21.79
N GLU A 327 -10.25 23.84 22.95
CA GLU A 327 -10.52 22.56 23.59
C GLU A 327 -11.98 22.14 23.36
N TRP A 328 -12.19 20.91 22.89
CA TRP A 328 -13.48 20.39 22.48
C TRP A 328 -13.99 19.35 23.48
N PRO A 329 -15.09 19.65 24.21
CA PRO A 329 -15.56 18.73 25.25
C PRO A 329 -16.23 17.46 24.72
N VAL A 330 -16.54 17.38 23.42
CA VAL A 330 -17.07 16.15 22.79
C VAL A 330 -16.12 14.96 23.00
N PHE A 331 -14.81 15.18 23.05
CA PHE A 331 -13.84 14.09 23.26
C PHE A 331 -13.91 13.47 24.65
N TRP A 332 -14.34 14.22 25.68
CA TRP A 332 -14.65 13.63 26.98
C TRP A 332 -15.89 12.73 26.94
N THR A 333 -16.85 12.98 26.05
CA THR A 333 -17.97 12.04 25.84
C THR A 333 -17.49 10.73 25.20
N TYR A 334 -16.51 10.79 24.29
CA TYR A 334 -15.85 9.59 23.76
C TYR A 334 -15.15 8.81 24.87
N PHE A 335 -14.38 9.46 25.74
CA PHE A 335 -13.75 8.77 26.87
C PHE A 335 -14.77 8.21 27.86
N LEU A 336 -15.89 8.90 28.11
CA LEU A 336 -16.94 8.37 28.97
C LEU A 336 -17.52 7.07 28.38
N ILE A 337 -17.88 7.10 27.09
CA ILE A 337 -18.42 5.92 26.39
C ILE A 337 -17.38 4.79 26.37
N ASP A 338 -16.12 5.10 26.06
CA ASP A 338 -15.00 4.15 26.09
C ASP A 338 -14.85 3.48 27.48
N GLY A 339 -14.96 4.26 28.56
CA GLY A 339 -14.96 3.74 29.92
C GLY A 339 -16.12 2.78 30.17
N VAL A 340 -17.32 3.05 29.63
CA VAL A 340 -18.46 2.12 29.72
C VAL A 340 -18.19 0.82 28.95
N PHE A 341 -17.63 0.89 27.74
CA PHE A 341 -17.32 -0.31 26.95
C PHE A 341 -16.24 -1.19 27.58
N ASN A 342 -15.29 -0.59 28.30
CA ASN A 342 -14.23 -1.29 29.03
C ASN A 342 -14.59 -1.65 30.48
N ASP A 343 -15.80 -1.33 30.95
CA ASP A 343 -16.25 -1.43 32.35
C ASP A 343 -15.30 -0.70 33.34
N ASP A 344 -14.64 0.36 32.90
CA ASP A 344 -13.79 1.22 33.73
C ASP A 344 -14.65 2.27 34.44
N ARG A 345 -15.07 1.94 35.66
CA ARG A 345 -15.89 2.82 36.51
C ARG A 345 -15.18 4.09 36.94
N ILE A 346 -13.85 4.08 37.01
CA ILE A 346 -13.06 5.25 37.42
C ILE A 346 -13.07 6.27 36.28
N GLN A 347 -12.73 5.82 35.07
CA GLN A 347 -12.78 6.65 33.86
C GLN A 347 -14.17 7.24 33.63
N VAL A 348 -15.23 6.43 33.79
CA VAL A 348 -16.62 6.89 33.63
C VAL A 348 -16.97 8.01 34.62
N GLN A 349 -16.57 7.87 35.89
CA GLN A 349 -16.88 8.87 36.90
C GLN A 349 -16.06 10.16 36.70
N GLU A 350 -14.78 10.03 36.38
CA GLU A 350 -13.88 11.17 36.12
C GLU A 350 -14.42 12.06 35.01
N TYR A 351 -14.69 11.51 33.82
CA TYR A 351 -15.18 12.30 32.70
C TYR A 351 -16.63 12.77 32.87
N ARG A 352 -17.44 12.07 33.68
CA ARG A 352 -18.78 12.55 34.05
C ARG A 352 -18.69 13.83 34.88
N GLU A 353 -17.89 13.82 35.93
CA GLU A 353 -17.67 15.00 36.80
C GLU A 353 -17.06 16.16 36.01
N ALA A 354 -16.09 15.87 35.13
CA ALA A 354 -15.48 16.86 34.26
C ALA A 354 -16.52 17.53 33.34
N LEU A 355 -17.38 16.74 32.68
CA LEU A 355 -18.46 17.26 31.84
C LEU A 355 -19.48 18.09 32.65
N GLU A 356 -19.89 17.62 33.83
CA GLU A 356 -20.81 18.35 34.71
C GLU A 356 -20.28 19.74 35.08
N GLY A 357 -18.95 19.88 35.24
CA GLY A 357 -18.28 21.15 35.54
C GLY A 357 -18.30 22.18 34.41
N ILE A 358 -18.48 21.74 33.16
CA ILE A 358 -18.37 22.61 31.97
C ILE A 358 -19.66 22.72 31.14
N LEU A 359 -20.72 21.98 31.48
CA LEU A 359 -22.00 22.09 30.76
C LEU A 359 -22.72 23.41 31.08
N ILE A 360 -23.29 24.05 30.07
CA ILE A 360 -23.98 25.33 30.23
C ILE A 360 -25.44 25.10 30.63
N ARG A 361 -25.83 25.59 31.81
CA ARG A 361 -27.20 25.45 32.33
C ARG A 361 -28.10 26.61 31.90
N LYS A 362 -29.15 26.33 31.12
CA LYS A 362 -30.20 27.31 30.79
C LYS A 362 -31.10 27.62 32.00
N LYS A 363 -31.83 28.74 31.94
CA LYS A 363 -32.80 29.17 32.97
C LYS A 363 -33.89 28.14 33.31
N ASN A 364 -34.21 27.27 32.35
CA ASN A 364 -35.19 26.18 32.52
C ASN A 364 -34.57 24.86 33.00
N GLY A 365 -33.28 24.86 33.39
CA GLY A 365 -32.57 23.69 33.91
C GLY A 365 -31.96 22.76 32.84
N ILE A 366 -32.15 23.04 31.55
CA ILE A 366 -31.55 22.25 30.47
C ILE A 366 -30.04 22.44 30.44
N LEU A 367 -29.29 21.34 30.37
CA LEU A 367 -27.84 21.34 30.18
C LEU A 367 -27.51 21.32 28.69
N LEU A 368 -26.65 22.25 28.27
CA LEU A 368 -26.20 22.40 26.89
C LEU A 368 -24.70 22.18 26.77
N MET A 369 -24.35 21.37 25.77
CA MET A 369 -22.97 21.12 25.37
C MET A 369 -22.49 22.19 24.38
N PRO A 370 -21.44 22.98 24.68
CA PRO A 370 -20.83 23.88 23.72
C PRO A 370 -20.01 23.12 22.66
N GLU A 371 -19.75 23.76 21.52
CA GLU A 371 -18.83 23.25 20.48
C GLU A 371 -17.41 23.14 21.02
N LEU A 372 -16.91 24.24 21.61
CA LEU A 372 -15.54 24.32 22.11
C LEU A 372 -15.36 25.40 23.20
N TYR A 373 -14.18 25.40 23.83
CA TYR A 373 -13.68 26.38 24.78
C TYR A 373 -12.42 27.07 24.25
N ALA A 374 -12.47 28.40 24.13
CA ALA A 374 -11.40 29.22 23.54
C ALA A 374 -10.72 30.12 24.59
N VAL A 375 -9.44 30.41 24.39
CA VAL A 375 -8.71 31.41 25.19
C VAL A 375 -9.29 32.80 24.90
N PRO A 376 -9.59 33.62 25.93
CA PRO A 376 -10.01 35.01 25.73
C PRO A 376 -8.97 35.81 24.93
N PRO A 377 -9.37 36.64 23.94
CA PRO A 377 -8.42 37.38 23.09
C PRO A 377 -7.44 38.28 23.85
N ASP A 378 -7.89 38.85 24.96
CA ASP A 378 -7.10 39.71 25.86
C ASP A 378 -6.08 38.94 26.71
N LYS A 379 -6.19 37.61 26.80
CA LYS A 379 -5.33 36.74 27.62
C LYS A 379 -4.44 35.79 26.82
N ALA A 380 -4.44 35.88 25.50
CA ALA A 380 -3.62 35.02 24.64
C ALA A 380 -2.11 35.11 24.98
N SER A 381 -1.62 36.31 25.33
CA SER A 381 -0.22 36.50 25.72
C SER A 381 0.14 35.80 27.04
N GLU A 382 -0.77 35.80 28.01
CA GLU A 382 -0.60 35.12 29.31
C GLU A 382 -0.52 33.60 29.12
N GLU A 383 -1.37 33.05 28.25
CA GLU A 383 -1.37 31.61 27.93
C GLU A 383 -0.09 31.16 27.21
N TYR A 384 0.52 31.99 26.34
CA TYR A 384 1.81 31.64 25.73
C TYR A 384 2.96 31.58 26.75
N GLU A 385 2.96 32.49 27.73
CA GLU A 385 3.99 32.53 28.77
C GLU A 385 3.85 31.34 29.73
N ASN A 386 2.61 30.98 30.06
CA ASN A 386 2.29 29.89 30.98
C ASN A 386 1.15 29.02 30.39
N PRO A 387 1.46 28.04 29.52
CA PRO A 387 0.46 27.19 28.90
C PRO A 387 -0.45 26.48 29.91
N HIS A 388 -1.73 26.33 29.54
CA HIS A 388 -2.79 25.67 30.32
C HIS A 388 -3.20 26.37 31.62
N THR A 389 -2.88 27.66 31.79
CA THR A 389 -3.20 28.42 33.02
C THR A 389 -4.41 29.33 32.88
N VAL A 390 -4.73 29.82 31.68
CA VAL A 390 -5.84 30.76 31.45
C VAL A 390 -7.17 30.02 31.37
N ASP A 391 -8.17 30.52 32.10
CA ASP A 391 -9.55 30.01 31.99
C ASP A 391 -10.17 30.34 30.63
N ARG A 392 -10.75 29.32 30.00
CA ARG A 392 -11.32 29.41 28.65
C ARG A 392 -12.81 29.73 28.71
N VAL A 393 -13.31 30.37 27.65
CA VAL A 393 -14.73 30.74 27.50
C VAL A 393 -15.42 29.88 26.45
N PRO A 394 -16.70 29.53 26.62
CA PRO A 394 -17.42 28.75 25.63
C PRO A 394 -17.59 29.56 24.33
N ALA A 395 -17.33 28.93 23.19
CA ALA A 395 -17.49 29.53 21.88
C ALA A 395 -18.06 28.53 20.85
N GLY A 396 -18.54 29.07 19.73
CA GLY A 396 -19.13 28.29 18.65
C GLY A 396 -20.59 27.88 18.88
N LYS A 397 -20.99 26.75 18.30
CA LYS A 397 -22.39 26.26 18.33
C LYS A 397 -22.82 25.93 19.76
N LEU A 398 -24.04 26.34 20.13
CA LEU A 398 -24.64 26.02 21.43
C LEU A 398 -26.17 25.78 21.34
N PRO A 399 -26.65 24.53 21.51
CA PRO A 399 -25.86 23.32 21.70
C PRO A 399 -25.11 22.91 20.42
N HIS A 400 -23.94 22.31 20.59
CA HIS A 400 -23.32 21.51 19.55
C HIS A 400 -24.01 20.15 19.47
N LEU A 401 -24.81 19.91 18.42
CA LEU A 401 -25.72 18.76 18.36
C LEU A 401 -25.01 17.40 18.43
N TRP A 402 -23.85 17.25 17.80
CA TRP A 402 -23.02 16.05 17.91
C TRP A 402 -22.61 15.80 19.37
N GLY A 403 -21.98 16.79 20.02
CA GLY A 403 -21.58 16.68 21.42
C GLY A 403 -22.75 16.46 22.38
N GLN A 404 -23.88 17.16 22.14
CA GLN A 404 -25.10 17.01 22.92
C GLN A 404 -25.66 15.59 22.82
N SER A 405 -25.67 15.01 21.62
CA SER A 405 -26.15 13.65 21.38
C SER A 405 -25.28 12.61 22.07
N LEU A 406 -23.96 12.68 21.91
CA LEU A 406 -23.05 11.75 22.58
C LEU A 406 -23.09 11.90 24.10
N TYR A 407 -23.25 13.11 24.63
CA TYR A 407 -23.47 13.32 26.07
C TYR A 407 -24.72 12.57 26.55
N ILE A 408 -25.88 12.75 25.89
CA ILE A 408 -27.13 12.07 26.25
C ILE A 408 -26.97 10.55 26.15
N LEU A 409 -26.38 10.05 25.07
CA LEU A 409 -26.15 8.62 24.86
C LEU A 409 -25.25 8.03 25.96
N SER A 410 -24.16 8.73 26.29
CA SER A 410 -23.22 8.34 27.33
C SER A 410 -23.88 8.31 28.72
N ALA A 411 -24.81 9.22 28.99
CA ALA A 411 -25.57 9.25 30.23
C ALA A 411 -26.57 8.08 30.32
N LEU A 412 -27.28 7.75 29.23
CA LEU A 412 -28.17 6.58 29.15
C LEU A 412 -27.42 5.26 29.40
N LEU A 413 -26.22 5.12 28.81
CA LEU A 413 -25.33 3.98 29.03
C LEU A 413 -24.85 3.90 30.48
N ALA A 414 -24.32 5.00 31.00
CA ALA A 414 -23.67 5.01 32.30
C ALA A 414 -24.67 5.01 33.48
N GLU A 415 -25.95 5.31 33.23
CA GLU A 415 -27.07 5.06 34.17
C GLU A 415 -27.68 3.65 34.03
N GLY A 416 -27.24 2.86 33.05
CA GLY A 416 -27.69 1.47 32.85
C GLY A 416 -29.03 1.33 32.13
N PHE A 417 -29.58 2.40 31.56
CA PHE A 417 -30.78 2.31 30.71
C PHE A 417 -30.49 1.58 29.39
N LEU A 418 -29.26 1.70 28.90
CA LEU A 418 -28.73 0.99 27.74
C LEU A 418 -27.57 0.09 28.13
N ALA A 419 -27.50 -1.08 27.52
CA ALA A 419 -26.32 -1.93 27.48
C ALA A 419 -25.50 -1.62 26.21
N THR A 420 -24.19 -1.88 26.26
CA THR A 420 -23.28 -1.64 25.13
C THR A 420 -23.70 -2.40 23.86
N GLY A 421 -24.19 -3.64 23.99
CA GLY A 421 -24.68 -4.44 22.87
C GLY A 421 -25.96 -3.92 22.20
N GLU A 422 -26.70 -2.99 22.84
CA GLU A 422 -27.88 -2.37 22.22
C GLU A 422 -27.47 -1.32 21.18
N ILE A 423 -26.38 -0.59 21.43
CA ILE A 423 -25.86 0.43 20.50
C ILE A 423 -24.73 -0.10 19.59
N ASP A 424 -24.33 -1.36 19.79
CA ASP A 424 -23.40 -2.13 18.95
C ASP A 424 -23.95 -3.56 18.75
N PRO A 425 -25.12 -3.73 18.08
CA PRO A 425 -25.72 -5.04 17.84
C PRO A 425 -24.86 -5.96 16.97
N LEU A 426 -23.98 -5.39 16.13
CA LEU A 426 -23.03 -6.15 15.31
C LEU A 426 -21.77 -6.57 16.08
N ASN A 427 -21.68 -6.25 17.37
CA ASN A 427 -20.62 -6.66 18.29
C ASN A 427 -19.20 -6.29 17.84
N ARG A 428 -19.04 -5.12 17.20
CA ARG A 428 -17.76 -4.62 16.73
C ARG A 428 -16.76 -4.41 17.86
N ARG A 429 -17.22 -4.14 19.08
CA ARG A 429 -16.36 -4.00 20.27
C ARG A 429 -15.46 -5.21 20.55
N PHE A 430 -15.78 -6.38 19.99
CA PHE A 430 -14.95 -7.58 20.13
C PHE A 430 -13.89 -7.74 19.03
N SER A 431 -13.62 -6.69 18.24
CA SER A 431 -12.56 -6.70 17.24
C SER A 431 -11.18 -7.02 17.84
N THR A 432 -10.94 -6.58 19.08
CA THR A 432 -9.70 -6.85 19.86
C THR A 432 -9.74 -8.14 20.67
N ALA A 433 -10.82 -8.93 20.60
CA ALA A 433 -10.90 -10.19 21.32
C ALA A 433 -9.87 -11.20 20.77
N PHE A 434 -9.38 -12.08 21.64
CA PHE A 434 -8.45 -13.14 21.24
C PHE A 434 -9.09 -14.03 20.17
N LYS A 435 -8.40 -14.19 19.04
CA LYS A 435 -8.81 -15.06 17.93
C LYS A 435 -7.94 -16.33 17.93
N PRO A 436 -8.52 -17.51 17.71
CA PRO A 436 -7.78 -18.78 17.73
C PRO A 436 -6.80 -18.87 16.56
N ASP A 437 -5.78 -19.73 16.70
CA ASP A 437 -4.81 -20.01 15.64
C ASP A 437 -5.51 -20.49 14.36
N VAL A 438 -5.25 -19.79 13.24
CA VAL A 438 -5.77 -20.16 11.92
C VAL A 438 -4.96 -21.33 11.36
N VAL A 439 -5.66 -22.39 10.96
CA VAL A 439 -5.08 -23.50 10.20
C VAL A 439 -5.53 -23.39 8.76
N VAL A 440 -4.59 -23.18 7.84
CA VAL A 440 -4.87 -23.09 6.41
C VAL A 440 -5.02 -24.48 5.83
N GLN A 441 -6.13 -24.71 5.11
CA GLN A 441 -6.38 -25.96 4.41
C GLN A 441 -5.82 -25.85 3.00
N VAL A 442 -4.99 -26.80 2.59
CA VAL A 442 -4.37 -26.78 1.25
C VAL A 442 -4.77 -28.03 0.50
N THR A 443 -5.36 -27.83 -0.68
CA THR A 443 -5.71 -28.90 -1.62
C THR A 443 -4.77 -28.84 -2.82
N ILE A 444 -4.10 -29.96 -3.13
CA ILE A 444 -3.26 -30.09 -4.32
C ILE A 444 -4.09 -30.71 -5.44
N LEU A 445 -4.19 -30.02 -6.57
CA LEU A 445 -4.91 -30.49 -7.75
C LEU A 445 -3.96 -30.75 -8.89
N ALA A 446 -4.17 -31.86 -9.60
CA ALA A 446 -3.47 -32.13 -10.85
C ALA A 446 -4.25 -31.52 -12.02
N GLU A 447 -3.57 -30.76 -12.87
CA GLU A 447 -4.15 -30.23 -14.12
C GLU A 447 -4.61 -31.37 -15.03
N THR A 448 -3.78 -32.41 -15.18
CA THR A 448 -4.04 -33.57 -16.05
C THR A 448 -3.99 -34.90 -15.29
N ASN A 449 -4.52 -35.96 -15.91
CA ASN A 449 -4.44 -37.32 -15.34
C ASN A 449 -3.00 -37.86 -15.34
N GLU A 450 -2.15 -37.35 -16.22
CA GLU A 450 -0.72 -37.65 -16.31
C GLU A 450 0.02 -37.10 -15.08
N ILE A 451 -0.19 -35.83 -14.76
CA ILE A 451 0.37 -35.19 -13.56
C ILE A 451 -0.14 -35.88 -12.29
N LYS A 452 -1.42 -36.27 -12.27
CA LYS A 452 -2.00 -37.06 -11.17
C LYS A 452 -1.26 -38.39 -10.97
N LYS A 453 -0.88 -39.08 -12.05
CA LYS A 453 -0.06 -40.29 -11.97
C LYS A 453 1.32 -39.97 -11.42
N LEU A 454 1.99 -38.91 -11.89
CA LEU A 454 3.32 -38.51 -11.39
C LEU A 454 3.29 -38.21 -9.88
N LEU A 455 2.33 -37.41 -9.41
CA LEU A 455 2.12 -37.14 -7.98
C LEU A 455 1.95 -38.43 -7.17
N ARG A 456 1.17 -39.38 -7.70
CA ARG A 456 0.95 -40.68 -7.06
C ARG A 456 2.21 -41.55 -6.98
N HIS A 457 3.10 -41.51 -7.97
CA HIS A 457 4.40 -42.20 -7.91
C HIS A 457 5.25 -41.70 -6.75
N HIS A 458 5.13 -40.43 -6.40
CA HIS A 458 5.80 -39.82 -5.25
C HIS A 458 5.05 -39.94 -3.91
N GLY A 459 3.99 -40.76 -3.86
CA GLY A 459 3.18 -40.99 -2.66
C GLY A 459 2.20 -39.87 -2.33
N ILE A 460 1.97 -38.92 -3.24
CA ILE A 460 1.04 -37.80 -3.05
C ILE A 460 -0.31 -38.17 -3.67
N ASN A 461 -1.36 -38.21 -2.85
CA ASN A 461 -2.71 -38.56 -3.31
C ASN A 461 -3.51 -37.30 -3.70
N ALA A 462 -3.34 -36.85 -4.95
CA ALA A 462 -4.03 -35.68 -5.49
C ALA A 462 -5.28 -36.04 -6.31
N GLN A 463 -6.21 -35.08 -6.43
CA GLN A 463 -7.38 -35.16 -7.31
C GLN A 463 -7.08 -34.40 -8.61
N SER A 464 -7.60 -34.85 -9.74
CA SER A 464 -7.63 -34.03 -10.96
C SER A 464 -8.81 -33.07 -10.92
N ILE A 465 -8.77 -32.02 -11.75
CA ILE A 465 -9.88 -31.06 -11.88
C ILE A 465 -11.19 -31.78 -12.25
N VAL A 466 -11.11 -32.84 -13.07
CA VAL A 466 -12.26 -33.65 -13.50
C VAL A 466 -12.85 -34.49 -12.35
N ASP A 467 -12.03 -34.93 -11.39
CA ASP A 467 -12.48 -35.75 -10.25
C ASP A 467 -13.36 -34.98 -9.26
N LEU A 468 -13.40 -33.64 -9.33
CA LEU A 468 -14.04 -32.79 -8.33
C LEU A 468 -15.53 -32.54 -8.58
N SER A 469 -16.08 -33.02 -9.69
CA SER A 469 -17.52 -32.89 -10.00
C SER A 469 -18.39 -33.37 -8.83
N PRO A 470 -19.37 -32.57 -8.35
CA PRO A 470 -19.95 -31.38 -8.98
C PRO A 470 -19.26 -30.04 -8.63
N THR A 471 -18.18 -30.04 -7.85
CA THR A 471 -17.43 -28.82 -7.52
C THR A 471 -16.61 -28.35 -8.71
N ARG A 472 -16.67 -27.07 -9.03
CA ARG A 472 -15.98 -26.47 -10.17
C ARG A 472 -14.76 -25.67 -9.71
N VAL A 473 -13.65 -25.87 -10.41
CA VAL A 473 -12.41 -25.13 -10.20
C VAL A 473 -12.25 -24.13 -11.32
N GLN A 474 -12.00 -22.87 -10.99
CA GLN A 474 -11.82 -21.79 -11.96
C GLN A 474 -10.63 -20.89 -11.56
N PRO A 475 -9.98 -20.20 -12.49
CA PRO A 475 -8.94 -19.24 -12.14
C PRO A 475 -9.53 -17.97 -11.50
N SER A 476 -8.75 -17.29 -10.65
CA SER A 476 -9.16 -16.06 -9.93
C SER A 476 -9.73 -14.94 -10.83
N ARG A 477 -9.25 -14.83 -12.08
CA ARG A 477 -9.76 -13.87 -13.08
C ARG A 477 -11.25 -14.04 -13.37
N ILE A 478 -11.77 -15.27 -13.35
CA ILE A 478 -13.19 -15.54 -13.57
C ILE A 478 -13.99 -14.97 -12.40
N LEU A 479 -13.54 -15.18 -11.16
CA LEU A 479 -14.16 -14.59 -9.98
C LEU A 479 -14.21 -13.06 -10.06
N SER A 480 -13.13 -12.43 -10.54
CA SER A 480 -13.06 -10.98 -10.72
C SER A 480 -14.11 -10.47 -11.72
N ASN A 481 -14.31 -11.17 -12.84
CA ASN A 481 -15.36 -10.87 -13.82
C ASN A 481 -16.78 -11.10 -13.26
N LEU A 482 -16.99 -12.15 -12.46
CA LEU A 482 -18.28 -12.40 -11.81
C LEU A 482 -18.64 -11.26 -10.86
N TYR A 483 -17.71 -10.83 -10.01
CA TYR A 483 -17.92 -9.70 -9.10
C TYR A 483 -18.11 -8.37 -9.82
N ALA A 484 -17.61 -8.20 -11.06
CA ALA A 484 -17.87 -6.99 -11.84
C ALA A 484 -19.36 -6.77 -12.12
N LYS A 485 -20.17 -7.84 -12.11
CA LYS A 485 -21.64 -7.76 -12.27
C LYS A 485 -22.37 -7.34 -10.98
N LEU A 486 -21.72 -7.42 -9.82
CA LEU A 486 -22.31 -7.06 -8.52
C LEU A 486 -22.66 -5.56 -8.47
N GLY A 487 -23.88 -5.24 -8.02
CA GLY A 487 -24.34 -3.86 -7.87
C GLY A 487 -24.74 -3.16 -9.17
N ARG A 488 -24.78 -3.86 -10.31
CA ARG A 488 -25.27 -3.30 -11.57
C ARG A 488 -26.75 -2.94 -11.45
N ASN A 489 -27.14 -1.74 -11.91
CA ASN A 489 -28.52 -1.29 -11.91
C ASN A 489 -28.83 -0.42 -13.14
N LYS A 490 -29.70 -0.92 -14.02
CA LYS A 490 -30.07 -0.23 -15.27
C LYS A 490 -30.86 1.06 -15.02
N ASN A 491 -31.78 1.05 -14.05
CA ASN A 491 -32.65 2.20 -13.74
C ASN A 491 -31.85 3.44 -13.31
N MET A 492 -30.77 3.22 -12.57
CA MET A 492 -29.87 4.28 -12.06
C MET A 492 -28.58 4.44 -12.87
N LYS A 493 -28.40 3.69 -13.96
CA LYS A 493 -27.18 3.67 -14.80
C LYS A 493 -25.90 3.34 -14.02
N LEU A 494 -26.00 2.45 -13.03
CA LEU A 494 -24.86 1.96 -12.27
C LEU A 494 -24.26 0.73 -12.96
N SER A 495 -22.96 0.78 -13.25
CA SER A 495 -22.24 -0.30 -13.97
C SER A 495 -21.98 -1.54 -13.09
N GLY A 496 -21.97 -1.39 -11.77
CA GLY A 496 -21.54 -2.41 -10.82
C GLY A 496 -20.10 -2.20 -10.32
N ARG A 497 -19.46 -3.25 -9.80
CA ARG A 497 -18.08 -3.16 -9.32
C ARG A 497 -17.12 -2.97 -10.49
N PRO A 498 -16.18 -2.00 -10.45
CA PRO A 498 -15.11 -1.94 -11.43
C PRO A 498 -14.32 -3.25 -11.46
N TYR A 499 -13.83 -3.66 -12.62
CA TYR A 499 -12.94 -4.81 -12.71
C TYR A 499 -11.68 -4.56 -11.87
N ARG A 500 -11.49 -5.39 -10.84
CA ARG A 500 -10.33 -5.39 -9.96
C ARG A 500 -10.07 -6.81 -9.51
N HIS A 501 -8.80 -7.15 -9.40
CA HIS A 501 -8.36 -8.48 -9.00
C HIS A 501 -8.84 -8.82 -7.58
N ILE A 502 -8.95 -10.12 -7.33
CA ILE A 502 -9.35 -10.65 -6.03
C ILE A 502 -8.15 -11.40 -5.46
N GLY A 503 -7.72 -10.95 -4.29
CA GLY A 503 -6.55 -11.49 -3.60
C GLY A 503 -6.81 -12.84 -2.93
N VAL A 504 -5.81 -13.31 -2.20
CA VAL A 504 -5.82 -14.67 -1.62
C VAL A 504 -6.92 -14.85 -0.57
N LEU A 505 -7.37 -13.77 0.11
CA LEU A 505 -8.45 -13.86 1.10
C LEU A 505 -9.79 -14.16 0.40
N GLY A 506 -10.03 -13.56 -0.77
CA GLY A 506 -11.17 -13.90 -1.61
C GLY A 506 -11.06 -15.30 -2.22
N THR A 507 -9.93 -15.65 -2.85
CA THR A 507 -9.80 -16.93 -3.55
C THR A 507 -9.77 -18.16 -2.63
N SER A 508 -9.43 -17.99 -1.35
CA SER A 508 -9.38 -19.08 -0.35
C SER A 508 -10.73 -19.40 0.30
N LYS A 509 -11.83 -18.96 -0.32
CA LYS A 509 -13.22 -19.28 0.06
C LYS A 509 -13.83 -20.31 -0.89
N LEU A 510 -14.87 -20.98 -0.43
CA LEU A 510 -15.79 -21.70 -1.30
C LEU A 510 -16.99 -20.81 -1.65
N TYR A 511 -17.41 -20.86 -2.90
CA TYR A 511 -18.49 -20.03 -3.43
C TYR A 511 -19.66 -20.91 -3.81
N ILE A 512 -20.87 -20.53 -3.45
CA ILE A 512 -22.10 -21.17 -3.92
C ILE A 512 -22.71 -20.26 -4.98
N ILE A 513 -22.86 -20.80 -6.20
CA ILE A 513 -23.47 -20.09 -7.33
C ILE A 513 -24.48 -21.06 -7.94
N ARG A 514 -25.77 -20.69 -8.00
CA ARG A 514 -26.85 -21.54 -8.56
C ARG A 514 -26.83 -22.98 -8.01
N ASN A 515 -26.68 -23.12 -6.69
CA ASN A 515 -26.54 -24.40 -5.95
C ASN A 515 -25.31 -25.27 -6.34
N GLN A 516 -24.34 -24.75 -7.08
CA GLN A 516 -23.07 -25.40 -7.36
C GLN A 516 -21.94 -24.79 -6.52
N ILE A 517 -20.99 -25.61 -6.10
CA ILE A 517 -19.81 -25.16 -5.35
C ILE A 517 -18.70 -24.80 -6.34
N PHE A 518 -18.14 -23.61 -6.19
CA PHE A 518 -16.97 -23.13 -6.91
C PHE A 518 -15.80 -22.92 -5.94
N THR A 519 -14.61 -23.26 -6.40
CA THR A 519 -13.34 -22.88 -5.77
C THR A 519 -12.45 -22.21 -6.81
N PHE A 520 -11.65 -21.26 -6.38
CA PHE A 520 -10.81 -20.47 -7.28
C PHE A 520 -9.33 -20.68 -6.98
N THR A 521 -8.51 -20.87 -8.02
CA THR A 521 -7.06 -20.97 -7.83
C THR A 521 -6.47 -19.59 -7.51
N PRO A 522 -5.44 -19.50 -6.64
CA PRO A 522 -4.80 -18.23 -6.31
C PRO A 522 -4.25 -17.51 -7.53
N GLN A 523 -4.32 -16.18 -7.52
CA GLN A 523 -3.87 -15.32 -8.61
C GLN A 523 -2.40 -15.56 -9.02
N PHE A 524 -1.50 -15.81 -8.06
CA PHE A 524 -0.08 -16.05 -8.35
C PHE A 524 0.21 -17.33 -9.16
N THR A 525 -0.80 -18.18 -9.39
CA THR A 525 -0.69 -19.37 -10.24
C THR A 525 -1.14 -19.13 -11.68
N ASP A 526 -1.71 -17.95 -11.99
CA ASP A 526 -2.18 -17.60 -13.32
C ASP A 526 -1.02 -17.14 -14.21
N GLN A 527 -0.67 -17.95 -15.21
CA GLN A 527 0.48 -17.73 -16.10
C GLN A 527 0.15 -16.85 -17.32
N HIS A 528 -1.14 -16.55 -17.56
CA HIS A 528 -1.55 -15.87 -18.79
C HIS A 528 -1.15 -14.39 -18.83
N HIS A 529 -1.08 -13.73 -17.67
CA HIS A 529 -0.86 -12.29 -17.61
C HIS A 529 0.63 -11.91 -17.45
N PHE A 530 1.38 -12.60 -16.58
CA PHE A 530 2.77 -12.25 -16.28
C PHE A 530 3.63 -13.47 -15.88
N TYR A 531 4.93 -13.46 -16.22
CA TYR A 531 5.81 -14.64 -16.19
C TYR A 531 6.40 -15.00 -14.82
N LEU A 532 6.12 -14.25 -13.75
CA LEU A 532 6.65 -14.57 -12.41
C LEU A 532 6.29 -16.00 -11.97
N ALA A 533 5.12 -16.49 -12.41
CA ALA A 533 4.62 -17.84 -12.14
C ALA A 533 5.23 -18.94 -13.03
N LEU A 534 6.23 -18.62 -13.85
CA LEU A 534 7.00 -19.62 -14.62
C LEU A 534 8.25 -20.11 -13.87
N ASP A 535 8.73 -19.34 -12.88
CA ASP A 535 9.82 -19.77 -12.00
C ASP A 535 9.24 -20.58 -10.82
N ASN A 536 9.46 -21.90 -10.84
CA ASN A 536 8.96 -22.82 -9.81
C ASN A 536 9.43 -22.43 -8.39
N ARG A 537 10.64 -21.87 -8.23
CA ARG A 537 11.15 -21.43 -6.92
C ARG A 537 10.46 -20.14 -6.47
N MET A 538 10.14 -19.26 -7.41
CA MET A 538 9.34 -18.05 -7.15
C MET A 538 7.92 -18.42 -6.72
N ILE A 539 7.25 -19.36 -7.39
CA ILE A 539 5.90 -19.85 -7.01
C ILE A 539 5.90 -20.38 -5.58
N VAL A 540 6.90 -21.19 -5.21
CA VAL A 540 7.04 -21.71 -3.84
C VAL A 540 7.16 -20.59 -2.81
N GLU A 541 7.89 -19.53 -3.14
CA GLU A 541 8.08 -18.38 -2.26
C GLU A 541 6.82 -17.48 -2.18
N MET A 542 6.08 -17.34 -3.28
CA MET A 542 4.76 -16.70 -3.29
C MET A 542 3.77 -17.50 -2.44
N LEU A 543 3.67 -18.82 -2.65
CA LEU A 543 2.83 -19.71 -1.82
C LEU A 543 3.18 -19.59 -0.33
N ARG A 544 4.47 -19.53 0.01
CA ARG A 544 4.93 -19.33 1.39
C ARG A 544 4.41 -18.02 1.98
N THR A 545 4.55 -16.93 1.23
CA THR A 545 4.13 -15.58 1.65
C THR A 545 2.61 -15.51 1.82
N GLU A 546 1.87 -16.08 0.87
CA GLU A 546 0.40 -16.08 0.88
C GLU A 546 -0.17 -16.97 2.01
N LEU A 547 0.44 -18.12 2.31
CA LEU A 547 0.03 -18.95 3.45
C LEU A 547 0.25 -18.22 4.79
N ALA A 548 1.41 -17.56 4.95
CA ALA A 548 1.68 -16.74 6.14
C ALA A 548 0.67 -15.58 6.25
N TYR A 549 0.35 -14.94 5.13
CA TYR A 549 -0.64 -13.89 5.04
C TYR A 549 -2.02 -14.39 5.48
N LEU A 550 -2.52 -15.50 4.92
CA LEU A 550 -3.78 -16.13 5.32
C LEU A 550 -3.82 -16.44 6.83
N THR A 551 -2.78 -17.08 7.38
CA THR A 551 -2.74 -17.36 8.83
C THR A 551 -2.82 -16.08 9.66
N SER A 552 -2.12 -15.03 9.24
CA SER A 552 -2.07 -13.77 10.00
C SER A 552 -3.34 -12.92 9.84
N ARG A 553 -4.03 -12.96 8.69
CA ARG A 553 -5.10 -12.01 8.31
C ARG A 553 -6.49 -12.63 8.16
N TRP A 554 -6.62 -13.95 8.16
CA TRP A 554 -7.95 -14.57 8.09
C TRP A 554 -8.73 -14.34 9.39
N ARG A 555 -9.93 -13.76 9.26
CA ARG A 555 -10.81 -13.40 10.40
C ARG A 555 -12.22 -13.95 10.30
N MET A 556 -12.52 -14.68 9.24
CA MET A 556 -13.85 -15.13 8.90
C MET A 556 -14.16 -16.48 9.57
N THR A 557 -15.43 -16.74 9.85
CA THR A 557 -15.87 -17.99 10.51
C THR A 557 -15.80 -19.18 9.55
N GLY A 558 -14.79 -20.02 9.73
CA GLY A 558 -14.48 -21.13 8.81
C GLY A 558 -12.99 -21.08 8.49
N ARG A 559 -12.43 -22.18 8.00
CA ARG A 559 -11.00 -22.23 7.67
C ARG A 559 -10.76 -21.74 6.24
N PRO A 560 -9.65 -21.03 5.97
CA PRO A 560 -9.25 -20.71 4.61
C PRO A 560 -8.85 -22.00 3.88
N THR A 561 -9.38 -22.18 2.67
CA THR A 561 -9.10 -23.34 1.82
C THR A 561 -8.46 -22.89 0.52
N LEU A 562 -7.15 -23.09 0.42
CA LEU A 562 -6.33 -22.75 -0.73
C LEU A 562 -6.26 -23.95 -1.69
N THR A 563 -6.63 -23.72 -2.95
CA THR A 563 -6.59 -24.72 -4.02
C THR A 563 -5.36 -24.49 -4.91
N PHE A 564 -4.32 -25.30 -4.75
CA PHE A 564 -3.06 -25.17 -5.47
C PHE A 564 -2.97 -26.15 -6.65
N PRO A 565 -3.03 -25.68 -7.91
CA PRO A 565 -2.87 -26.54 -9.07
C PRO A 565 -1.40 -26.85 -9.35
N VAL A 566 -1.11 -28.12 -9.70
CA VAL A 566 0.15 -28.56 -10.30
C VAL A 566 -0.07 -28.71 -11.79
N THR A 567 0.59 -27.85 -12.56
CA THR A 567 0.46 -27.71 -14.02
C THR A 567 1.66 -28.32 -14.74
N ASN A 568 1.57 -28.44 -16.07
CA ASN A 568 2.67 -28.93 -16.91
C ASN A 568 3.96 -28.09 -16.78
N THR A 569 3.84 -26.78 -16.53
CA THR A 569 4.97 -25.86 -16.32
C THR A 569 5.73 -26.10 -15.00
N MET A 570 5.17 -26.92 -14.09
CA MET A 570 5.81 -27.32 -12.82
C MET A 570 6.52 -28.68 -12.91
N LEU A 571 6.68 -29.21 -14.12
CA LEU A 571 7.44 -30.43 -14.39
C LEU A 571 8.90 -30.09 -14.73
N VAL A 572 9.78 -31.08 -14.70
CA VAL A 572 11.14 -30.94 -15.25
C VAL A 572 11.09 -30.75 -16.78
N ASP A 573 12.16 -30.20 -17.39
CA ASP A 573 12.19 -29.79 -18.80
C ASP A 573 11.84 -30.88 -19.82
N ASP A 574 12.04 -32.15 -19.46
CA ASP A 574 11.69 -33.31 -20.29
C ASP A 574 10.28 -33.86 -20.02
N GLY A 575 9.54 -33.26 -19.09
CA GLY A 575 8.19 -33.64 -18.67
C GLY A 575 8.10 -34.98 -17.96
N THR A 576 9.24 -35.59 -17.59
CA THR A 576 9.28 -36.95 -17.04
C THR A 576 8.87 -37.03 -15.58
N ASP A 577 9.08 -35.97 -14.81
CA ASP A 577 8.79 -35.89 -13.38
C ASP A 577 8.41 -34.47 -12.94
N ILE A 578 7.98 -34.32 -11.69
CA ILE A 578 7.65 -33.03 -11.06
C ILE A 578 8.92 -32.32 -10.61
N ASP A 579 8.97 -31.00 -10.78
CA ASP A 579 10.09 -30.19 -10.30
C ASP A 579 10.39 -30.42 -8.81
N SER A 580 11.68 -30.54 -8.49
CA SER A 580 12.14 -30.90 -7.16
C SER A 580 11.75 -29.88 -6.08
N ALA A 581 11.66 -28.58 -6.40
CA ALA A 581 11.27 -27.54 -5.45
C ALA A 581 9.77 -27.61 -5.13
N ILE A 582 8.93 -27.88 -6.13
CA ILE A 582 7.49 -28.10 -5.97
C ILE A 582 7.24 -29.34 -5.12
N LEU A 583 7.90 -30.45 -5.46
CA LEU A 583 7.79 -31.72 -4.76
C LEU A 583 8.24 -31.62 -3.28
N ALA A 584 9.38 -30.97 -3.02
CA ALA A 584 9.84 -30.72 -1.66
C ALA A 584 8.86 -29.85 -0.86
N THR A 585 8.22 -28.88 -1.51
CA THR A 585 7.22 -28.01 -0.89
C THR A 585 5.95 -28.78 -0.54
N ILE A 586 5.42 -29.62 -1.44
CA ILE A 586 4.23 -30.45 -1.16
C ILE A 586 4.49 -31.40 0.02
N ARG A 587 5.67 -32.03 0.08
CA ARG A 587 6.06 -32.86 1.23
C ARG A 587 6.08 -32.06 2.53
N LYS A 588 6.66 -30.87 2.51
CA LYS A 588 6.72 -29.98 3.69
C LYS A 588 5.34 -29.47 4.12
N LEU A 589 4.41 -29.25 3.19
CA LEU A 589 3.01 -28.95 3.53
C LEU A 589 2.35 -30.13 4.28
N GLY A 590 2.77 -31.36 3.97
CA GLY A 590 2.37 -32.58 4.68
C GLY A 590 2.82 -32.65 6.14
N ASP A 591 3.91 -31.96 6.50
CA ASP A 591 4.42 -31.90 7.90
C ASP A 591 3.54 -31.05 8.82
N GLY A 592 2.58 -30.30 8.26
CA GLY A 592 1.62 -29.49 9.01
C GLY A 592 2.05 -28.06 9.31
N TYR A 593 3.23 -27.65 8.86
CA TYR A 593 3.72 -26.27 9.02
C TYR A 593 4.59 -25.82 7.85
N PHE A 594 4.27 -24.66 7.28
CA PHE A 594 5.02 -24.10 6.16
C PHE A 594 5.03 -22.57 6.22
N GLY A 595 6.22 -21.97 6.15
CA GLY A 595 6.34 -20.52 5.96
C GLY A 595 5.84 -19.64 7.09
N GLY A 596 5.74 -20.14 8.32
CA GLY A 596 5.09 -19.38 9.41
C GLY A 596 3.64 -19.82 9.67
N ALA A 597 3.04 -20.56 8.74
CA ALA A 597 1.63 -20.96 8.77
C ALA A 597 1.45 -22.41 9.21
N ARG A 598 0.43 -22.66 10.05
CA ARG A 598 -0.08 -24.01 10.29
C ARG A 598 -0.93 -24.43 9.12
N VAL A 599 -0.63 -25.58 8.54
CA VAL A 599 -1.27 -26.07 7.32
C VAL A 599 -1.87 -27.45 7.56
N LYS A 600 -3.00 -27.73 6.90
CA LYS A 600 -3.56 -29.07 6.77
C LYS A 600 -3.69 -29.41 5.29
N LEU A 601 -2.87 -30.35 4.83
CA LEU A 601 -2.95 -30.92 3.49
C LEU A 601 -4.05 -31.98 3.41
N GLY A 602 -4.87 -31.97 2.35
CA GLY A 602 -5.97 -32.93 2.20
C GLY A 602 -6.72 -32.79 0.87
N LYS A 603 -7.76 -33.62 0.69
CA LYS A 603 -8.66 -33.52 -0.47
C LYS A 603 -9.68 -32.42 -0.26
N LEU A 604 -10.19 -31.84 -1.35
CA LEU A 604 -11.21 -30.79 -1.25
C LEU A 604 -12.46 -31.28 -0.53
N SER A 605 -12.87 -32.53 -0.80
CA SER A 605 -14.01 -33.20 -0.15
C SER A 605 -13.88 -33.26 1.38
N ASP A 606 -12.66 -33.36 1.89
CA ASP A 606 -12.38 -33.48 3.34
C ASP A 606 -12.56 -32.14 4.05
N PHE A 607 -12.56 -31.03 3.30
CA PHE A 607 -12.57 -29.67 3.82
C PHE A 607 -13.90 -28.95 3.66
N LEU A 608 -14.82 -29.48 2.84
CA LEU A 608 -16.13 -28.87 2.59
C LEU A 608 -16.82 -28.45 3.89
N THR A 609 -16.95 -29.33 4.88
CA THR A 609 -17.67 -29.02 6.13
C THR A 609 -16.99 -28.00 7.05
N THR A 610 -15.72 -27.71 6.84
CA THR A 610 -14.90 -26.82 7.70
C THR A 610 -14.47 -25.52 7.02
N SER A 611 -14.67 -25.43 5.71
CA SER A 611 -14.31 -24.27 4.90
C SER A 611 -15.30 -23.13 5.08
N PHE A 612 -14.86 -21.90 4.80
CA PHE A 612 -15.77 -20.77 4.67
C PHE A 612 -16.56 -20.84 3.35
N TYR A 613 -17.87 -20.55 3.41
CA TYR A 613 -18.74 -20.42 2.24
C TYR A 613 -19.32 -19.02 2.11
N THR A 614 -19.45 -18.56 0.87
CA THR A 614 -20.17 -17.34 0.51
C THR A 614 -21.13 -17.65 -0.63
N ASN A 615 -22.31 -17.02 -0.66
CA ASN A 615 -23.29 -17.24 -1.72
C ASN A 615 -23.29 -16.04 -2.69
N LEU A 616 -23.21 -16.28 -3.99
CA LEU A 616 -23.29 -15.24 -5.03
C LEU A 616 -24.67 -15.26 -5.70
N SER A 617 -25.71 -15.05 -4.92
CA SER A 617 -27.12 -15.06 -5.33
C SER A 617 -27.46 -14.00 -6.38
N PHE A 618 -26.66 -12.94 -6.52
CA PHE A 618 -26.85 -11.93 -7.56
C PHE A 618 -26.62 -12.45 -9.00
N LEU A 619 -26.09 -13.68 -9.14
CA LEU A 619 -25.93 -14.37 -10.42
C LEU A 619 -27.08 -15.34 -10.72
N ASP A 620 -28.11 -15.45 -9.88
CA ASP A 620 -29.23 -16.37 -10.10
C ASP A 620 -30.11 -15.95 -11.32
N PRO A 621 -30.79 -16.90 -12.00
CA PRO A 621 -31.47 -16.66 -13.29
C PRO A 621 -32.58 -15.59 -13.26
N ASP A 622 -33.19 -15.34 -12.11
CA ASP A 622 -34.27 -14.36 -11.93
C ASP A 622 -33.76 -12.90 -11.81
N CYS A 623 -32.57 -12.61 -12.33
CA CYS A 623 -31.95 -11.29 -12.30
C CYS A 623 -32.25 -10.55 -13.62
N ASP A 624 -32.82 -9.34 -13.56
CA ASP A 624 -33.18 -8.52 -14.75
C ASP A 624 -31.98 -8.11 -15.64
N SER A 625 -30.76 -8.53 -15.26
CA SER A 625 -29.53 -8.43 -16.03
C SER A 625 -29.17 -9.78 -16.65
N LYS A 626 -29.35 -9.89 -17.97
CA LYS A 626 -28.62 -10.89 -18.77
C LYS A 626 -27.12 -10.76 -18.46
N LEU A 627 -26.41 -11.89 -18.38
CA LEU A 627 -24.95 -11.94 -18.23
C LEU A 627 -24.26 -11.41 -19.49
N PHE A 628 -24.88 -11.64 -20.64
CA PHE A 628 -24.53 -11.03 -21.92
C PHE A 628 -25.13 -9.62 -22.02
N ASP A 629 -24.29 -8.65 -22.37
CA ASP A 629 -24.75 -7.32 -22.75
C ASP A 629 -25.33 -7.38 -24.17
N ASP A 630 -26.53 -6.83 -24.40
CA ASP A 630 -27.01 -6.62 -25.78
C ASP A 630 -25.95 -5.74 -26.49
N GLU A 631 -25.43 -6.17 -27.64
CA GLU A 631 -24.24 -5.63 -28.33
C GLU A 631 -24.35 -4.18 -28.87
N SER A 632 -24.90 -3.22 -28.11
CA SER A 632 -25.14 -1.86 -28.65
C SER A 632 -24.63 -0.67 -27.84
N GLU A 633 -23.84 -0.82 -26.76
CA GLU A 633 -23.23 0.36 -26.12
C GLU A 633 -21.74 0.19 -25.84
N GLY A 634 -20.96 1.05 -26.51
CA GLY A 634 -19.51 0.99 -26.58
C GLY A 634 -18.79 1.27 -25.27
N TYR A 635 -18.00 0.29 -24.85
CA TYR A 635 -16.70 0.51 -24.24
C TYR A 635 -15.67 -0.29 -25.04
N SER A 636 -14.57 0.36 -25.39
CA SER A 636 -13.53 -0.15 -26.26
C SER A 636 -12.79 -1.34 -25.61
N SER A 637 -13.20 -2.56 -25.97
CA SER A 637 -12.29 -3.69 -26.09
C SER A 637 -11.90 -3.80 -27.56
N PRO A 638 -10.61 -3.79 -27.94
CA PRO A 638 -10.23 -4.08 -29.30
C PRO A 638 -10.31 -5.59 -29.55
N GLU A 639 -10.78 -5.95 -30.75
CA GLU A 639 -10.83 -7.29 -31.34
C GLU A 639 -11.89 -8.25 -30.72
N SER A 640 -12.79 -8.90 -31.46
CA SER A 640 -13.01 -9.05 -32.90
C SER A 640 -14.47 -9.48 -33.10
N GLY A 641 -15.22 -8.75 -33.93
CA GLY A 641 -16.40 -9.31 -34.59
C GLY A 641 -15.95 -9.80 -35.95
N TYR A 642 -16.25 -11.06 -36.29
CA TYR A 642 -16.78 -11.53 -37.58
C TYR A 642 -17.05 -13.03 -37.47
N GLU A 643 -18.24 -13.40 -37.93
CA GLU A 643 -18.81 -14.74 -38.00
C GLU A 643 -17.93 -15.68 -38.83
N LEU A 644 -17.71 -16.90 -38.35
CA LEU A 644 -17.33 -18.03 -39.21
C LEU A 644 -18.17 -19.24 -38.83
N GLU A 645 -19.12 -19.54 -39.72
CA GLU A 645 -19.83 -20.81 -39.83
C GLU A 645 -18.85 -21.97 -40.03
N ASP A 646 -19.34 -23.18 -39.73
CA ASP A 646 -18.71 -24.50 -39.86
C ASP A 646 -17.68 -24.90 -38.79
N TYR A 647 -18.19 -25.42 -37.67
CA TYR A 647 -17.91 -26.79 -37.18
C TYR A 647 -18.87 -27.11 -36.03
N ALA A 648 -20.12 -27.45 -36.38
CA ALA A 648 -21.07 -28.03 -35.45
C ALA A 648 -21.56 -29.36 -36.03
N ASP A 649 -20.96 -30.46 -35.60
CA ASP A 649 -21.71 -31.71 -35.55
C ASP A 649 -21.21 -32.59 -34.40
N PHE A 650 -22.18 -33.06 -33.60
CA PHE A 650 -22.10 -33.94 -32.42
C PHE A 650 -21.63 -33.33 -31.08
N CYS A 651 -22.54 -32.63 -30.40
CA CYS A 651 -22.92 -32.94 -29.01
C CYS A 651 -24.33 -32.41 -28.71
N ASP A 652 -25.08 -33.18 -27.93
CA ASP A 652 -26.53 -33.13 -27.77
C ASP A 652 -27.12 -31.81 -27.23
N LYS A 653 -28.36 -31.56 -27.66
CA LYS A 653 -29.25 -30.49 -27.18
C LYS A 653 -29.67 -30.75 -25.72
N GLU A 654 -28.90 -30.24 -24.77
CA GLU A 654 -29.39 -29.85 -23.44
C GLU A 654 -29.17 -28.33 -23.26
N SER A 655 -30.15 -27.66 -22.67
CA SER A 655 -30.14 -26.22 -22.41
C SER A 655 -28.91 -25.81 -21.58
N HIS A 656 -27.83 -25.39 -22.23
CA HIS A 656 -26.63 -24.92 -21.55
C HIS A 656 -26.90 -23.62 -20.81
N ASP A 657 -26.54 -23.60 -19.53
CA ASP A 657 -26.73 -22.48 -18.61
C ASP A 657 -26.02 -21.20 -19.10
N GLU A 658 -26.66 -20.03 -18.99
CA GLU A 658 -26.09 -18.74 -19.45
C GLU A 658 -24.74 -18.43 -18.79
N LEU A 659 -24.61 -18.82 -17.51
CA LEU A 659 -23.36 -18.70 -16.74
C LEU A 659 -22.26 -19.58 -17.31
N ASP A 660 -22.59 -20.78 -17.81
CA ASP A 660 -21.60 -21.68 -18.43
C ASP A 660 -21.08 -21.11 -19.73
N GLN A 661 -21.96 -20.55 -20.56
CA GLN A 661 -21.55 -19.90 -21.80
C GLN A 661 -20.66 -18.68 -21.52
N TYR A 662 -21.02 -17.87 -20.51
CA TYR A 662 -20.20 -16.73 -20.10
C TYR A 662 -18.81 -17.16 -19.62
N ILE A 663 -18.71 -18.15 -18.73
CA ILE A 663 -17.42 -18.68 -18.25
C ILE A 663 -16.61 -19.27 -19.41
N ASN A 664 -17.22 -20.07 -20.29
CA ASN A 664 -16.53 -20.69 -21.40
C ASN A 664 -15.99 -19.65 -22.40
N SER A 665 -16.74 -18.59 -22.71
CA SER A 665 -16.26 -17.49 -23.57
C SER A 665 -15.02 -16.79 -22.99
N MET A 666 -14.98 -16.59 -21.67
CA MET A 666 -13.83 -16.02 -20.97
C MET A 666 -12.62 -16.96 -20.91
N LEU A 667 -12.84 -18.27 -20.93
CA LEU A 667 -11.76 -19.25 -21.01
C LEU A 667 -11.22 -19.38 -22.45
N GLN A 668 -12.09 -19.34 -23.46
CA GLN A 668 -11.72 -19.47 -24.88
C GLN A 668 -10.95 -18.25 -25.41
N SER A 669 -11.31 -17.03 -24.99
CA SER A 669 -10.57 -15.80 -25.34
C SER A 669 -9.10 -15.82 -24.89
N THR A 670 -8.73 -16.71 -23.97
CA THR A 670 -7.35 -16.85 -23.46
C THR A 670 -6.58 -18.05 -24.03
N ALA A 671 -7.16 -18.83 -24.93
CA ALA A 671 -6.51 -20.00 -25.50
C ALA A 671 -5.40 -19.60 -26.50
N LEU A 672 -4.19 -20.12 -26.32
CA LEU A 672 -3.05 -19.88 -27.20
C LEU A 672 -3.29 -20.52 -28.58
N LYS A 673 -3.15 -19.72 -29.63
CA LYS A 673 -3.11 -20.17 -31.03
C LYS A 673 -1.65 -20.21 -31.49
N SER A 674 -1.25 -21.28 -32.17
CA SER A 674 0.12 -21.48 -32.65
C SER A 674 0.26 -21.14 -34.13
N TYR A 675 1.13 -20.19 -34.45
CA TYR A 675 1.39 -19.68 -35.80
C TYR A 675 2.88 -19.75 -36.18
N LEU A 676 3.79 -19.60 -35.21
CA LEU A 676 5.24 -19.63 -35.45
C LEU A 676 5.78 -21.07 -35.51
N PRO A 677 6.85 -21.34 -36.28
CA PRO A 677 7.44 -22.67 -36.41
C PRO A 677 7.90 -23.28 -35.06
N SER A 678 7.95 -24.61 -35.02
CA SER A 678 8.45 -25.37 -33.85
C SER A 678 9.97 -25.37 -33.83
N LEU A 679 10.59 -25.20 -32.65
CA LEU A 679 12.04 -25.15 -32.50
C LEU A 679 12.71 -26.49 -32.87
N THR A 680 13.78 -26.45 -33.66
CA THR A 680 14.74 -27.56 -33.78
C THR A 680 15.70 -27.53 -32.60
N LYS A 681 15.64 -28.54 -31.71
CA LYS A 681 16.58 -28.69 -30.59
C LYS A 681 17.97 -29.12 -31.10
N ASP A 682 18.79 -28.17 -31.53
CA ASP A 682 20.24 -28.39 -31.65
C ASP A 682 20.92 -27.99 -30.33
N THR A 683 21.37 -28.99 -29.59
CA THR A 683 21.96 -28.90 -28.23
C THR A 683 23.41 -28.38 -28.20
N GLY A 684 23.78 -27.46 -29.10
CA GLY A 684 25.19 -27.15 -29.38
C GLY A 684 25.68 -25.71 -29.14
N SER A 685 24.82 -24.69 -29.06
CA SER A 685 25.28 -23.29 -28.95
C SER A 685 24.50 -22.50 -27.90
N SER A 686 25.14 -22.21 -26.78
CA SER A 686 24.67 -21.23 -25.79
C SER A 686 24.81 -19.83 -26.40
N TYR A 687 23.76 -19.32 -27.04
CA TYR A 687 23.67 -17.90 -27.37
C TYR A 687 23.30 -17.14 -26.09
N VAL A 688 24.20 -16.28 -25.62
CA VAL A 688 23.91 -15.37 -24.50
C VAL A 688 23.14 -14.18 -25.07
N PHE A 689 21.92 -13.95 -24.57
CA PHE A 689 21.10 -12.81 -24.97
C PHE A 689 21.72 -11.51 -24.49
N SER A 690 22.24 -10.73 -25.45
CA SER A 690 22.68 -9.36 -25.22
C SER A 690 21.45 -8.45 -25.19
N ALA A 691 21.01 -8.08 -23.99
CA ALA A 691 20.00 -7.03 -23.79
C ALA A 691 20.47 -5.63 -24.27
N ALA A 692 21.64 -5.53 -24.92
CA ALA A 692 22.28 -4.29 -25.32
C ALA A 692 21.77 -3.69 -26.64
N HIS A 693 20.71 -4.21 -27.24
CA HIS A 693 20.14 -3.63 -28.46
C HIS A 693 19.39 -2.34 -28.13
N SER A 694 20.09 -1.21 -28.24
CA SER A 694 19.46 0.09 -28.09
C SER A 694 18.58 0.36 -29.32
N THR A 695 17.36 0.86 -29.07
CA THR A 695 16.53 1.54 -30.09
C THR A 695 17.34 2.53 -30.92
N ARG A 696 18.43 3.11 -30.36
CA ARG A 696 19.38 3.98 -31.06
C ARG A 696 20.14 3.29 -32.20
N GLU A 697 20.55 2.02 -32.07
CA GLU A 697 21.24 1.29 -33.15
C GLU A 697 20.28 0.98 -34.28
N ILE A 698 19.06 0.55 -33.95
CA ILE A 698 18.00 0.28 -34.92
C ILE A 698 17.51 1.57 -35.58
N LEU A 699 17.38 2.68 -34.84
CA LEU A 699 17.07 4.02 -35.37
C LEU A 699 18.24 4.59 -36.18
N SER A 700 19.49 4.30 -35.82
CA SER A 700 20.68 4.66 -36.60
C SER A 700 20.74 3.87 -37.91
N ILE A 701 20.39 2.58 -37.88
CA ILE A 701 20.24 1.75 -39.08
C ILE A 701 19.08 2.26 -39.92
N MET A 702 17.92 2.57 -39.32
CA MET A 702 16.77 3.17 -40.02
C MET A 702 17.08 4.55 -40.60
N ALA A 703 17.85 5.39 -39.89
CA ALA A 703 18.28 6.71 -40.38
C ALA A 703 19.29 6.58 -41.54
N LYS A 704 20.22 5.61 -41.46
CA LYS A 704 21.13 5.27 -42.56
C LYS A 704 20.40 4.68 -43.77
N VAL A 705 19.40 3.84 -43.55
CA VAL A 705 18.54 3.25 -44.59
C VAL A 705 17.67 4.32 -45.26
N LYS A 706 17.22 5.34 -44.51
CA LYS A 706 16.45 6.49 -45.03
C LYS A 706 17.31 7.67 -45.50
N GLY A 707 18.63 7.56 -45.53
CA GLY A 707 19.55 8.59 -46.04
C GLY A 707 19.62 9.89 -45.21
N LEU A 708 19.35 9.84 -43.90
CA LEU A 708 19.36 11.00 -43.00
C LEU A 708 20.62 11.00 -42.09
N ASP A 709 21.45 12.04 -42.19
CA ASP A 709 22.59 12.27 -41.28
C ASP A 709 22.11 12.77 -39.92
N VAL A 710 22.43 12.02 -38.85
CA VAL A 710 22.10 12.40 -37.47
C VAL A 710 23.33 13.06 -36.81
N PRO A 711 23.24 14.32 -36.32
CA PRO A 711 24.37 14.96 -35.64
C PRO A 711 24.67 14.30 -34.29
N ASN A 712 25.95 14.02 -34.05
CA ASN A 712 26.49 13.48 -32.81
C ASN A 712 26.43 14.54 -31.69
N VAL A 713 25.41 14.49 -30.84
CA VAL A 713 25.39 15.24 -29.57
C VAL A 713 25.76 14.29 -28.45
N SER A 714 27.02 14.36 -27.98
CA SER A 714 27.46 13.68 -26.76
C SER A 714 26.92 14.43 -25.53
N MET A 715 26.00 13.81 -24.79
CA MET A 715 25.62 14.27 -23.45
C MET A 715 26.45 13.47 -22.44
N THR A 716 27.52 14.08 -21.92
CA THR A 716 28.43 13.51 -20.92
C THR A 716 28.06 13.95 -19.50
N LEU A 717 27.91 12.98 -18.59
CA LEU A 717 28.26 13.05 -17.16
C LEU A 717 28.52 11.60 -16.68
N PRO A 718 29.38 11.37 -15.67
CA PRO A 718 30.15 10.14 -15.50
C PRO A 718 29.33 8.98 -14.94
N THR A 719 28.73 8.19 -15.83
CA THR A 719 28.12 6.87 -15.55
C THR A 719 28.87 5.79 -16.33
N LYS A 720 30.11 5.50 -15.93
CA LYS A 720 30.99 4.54 -16.62
C LYS A 720 30.52 3.06 -16.55
N VAL A 721 29.49 2.74 -15.77
CA VAL A 721 29.07 1.34 -15.54
C VAL A 721 27.90 0.89 -16.42
N LEU A 722 27.04 1.81 -16.89
CA LEU A 722 25.84 1.47 -17.67
C LEU A 722 25.85 1.97 -19.13
N ASN A 723 26.79 2.83 -19.52
CA ASN A 723 26.66 3.60 -20.76
C ASN A 723 27.92 3.77 -21.63
N THR A 724 28.99 3.01 -21.40
CA THR A 724 30.20 3.13 -22.24
C THR A 724 30.67 1.77 -22.76
N HIS A 725 30.35 1.53 -24.05
CA HIS A 725 30.87 0.50 -24.98
C HIS A 725 30.02 -0.76 -25.29
N ARG A 726 28.73 -0.57 -25.63
CA ARG A 726 27.81 -1.65 -26.04
C ARG A 726 28.16 -2.30 -27.40
N LYS A 727 28.08 -3.64 -27.48
CA LYS A 727 28.27 -4.45 -28.70
C LYS A 727 27.06 -4.36 -29.65
N SER A 728 27.37 -4.33 -30.94
CA SER A 728 26.46 -4.33 -32.10
C SER A 728 25.52 -5.54 -32.14
N LEU A 729 24.32 -5.36 -32.70
CA LEU A 729 23.41 -6.40 -33.20
C LEU A 729 24.14 -7.65 -33.74
N ASN A 730 23.71 -8.85 -33.31
CA ASN A 730 24.22 -10.14 -33.81
C ASN A 730 24.00 -10.33 -35.33
N LEU A 731 23.12 -9.53 -35.93
CA LEU A 731 22.89 -9.45 -37.38
C LEU A 731 24.07 -8.86 -38.19
N VAL A 732 25.10 -8.29 -37.54
CA VAL A 732 26.21 -7.61 -38.24
C VAL A 732 27.50 -8.44 -38.28
N ASP A 733 27.70 -9.42 -37.39
CA ASP A 733 28.96 -10.20 -37.29
C ASP A 733 28.95 -11.54 -38.04
N SER A 734 27.87 -11.87 -38.76
CA SER A 734 27.83 -12.99 -39.72
C SER A 734 27.92 -12.48 -41.17
N PRO A 735 28.56 -13.19 -42.11
CA PRO A 735 28.71 -12.74 -43.50
C PRO A 735 27.37 -12.78 -44.27
N HIS A 736 26.54 -11.75 -44.06
CA HIS A 736 25.28 -11.38 -44.73
C HIS A 736 24.14 -12.42 -44.86
N PRO A 737 22.89 -11.94 -44.71
CA PRO A 737 22.10 -11.61 -45.90
C PRO A 737 21.58 -10.16 -45.87
N GLN A 738 21.65 -9.48 -47.01
CA GLN A 738 21.13 -8.12 -47.22
C GLN A 738 19.68 -7.99 -46.71
N MET A 739 19.43 -7.08 -45.77
CA MET A 739 18.09 -6.54 -45.53
C MET A 739 17.55 -6.08 -46.88
N GLY A 740 16.55 -6.77 -47.41
CA GLY A 740 16.01 -6.46 -48.74
C GLY A 740 15.35 -5.10 -48.68
N GLN A 741 15.87 -4.16 -49.47
CA GLN A 741 15.18 -2.91 -49.74
C GLN A 741 14.20 -3.15 -50.87
N ASP A 742 13.00 -2.59 -50.77
CA ASP A 742 12.08 -2.51 -51.89
C ASP A 742 12.63 -1.55 -52.97
N ALA A 743 11.93 -1.44 -54.10
CA ALA A 743 12.33 -0.57 -55.20
C ALA A 743 12.40 0.93 -54.84
N HIS A 744 12.06 1.32 -53.60
CA HIS A 744 11.97 2.69 -53.10
C HIS A 744 12.96 2.97 -51.94
N GLY A 745 13.74 1.97 -51.52
CA GLY A 745 14.74 2.11 -50.46
C GLY A 745 14.22 1.85 -49.05
N ASP A 746 12.95 1.44 -48.89
CA ASP A 746 12.35 1.08 -47.61
C ASP A 746 12.53 -0.43 -47.31
N LEU A 747 12.47 -0.82 -46.04
CA LEU A 747 12.61 -2.21 -45.56
C LEU A 747 11.44 -3.09 -46.03
N ASP A 748 11.74 -4.16 -46.77
CA ASP A 748 10.76 -5.12 -47.29
C ASP A 748 10.14 -5.98 -46.17
N CYS A 749 8.92 -5.64 -45.78
CA CYS A 749 8.17 -6.34 -44.73
C CYS A 749 7.73 -7.76 -45.13
N GLU A 750 7.52 -8.04 -46.42
CA GLU A 750 7.18 -9.39 -46.90
C GLU A 750 8.40 -10.32 -46.79
N LYS A 751 9.60 -9.79 -47.07
CA LYS A 751 10.86 -10.52 -46.87
C LYS A 751 11.13 -10.83 -45.40
N LEU A 752 10.84 -9.89 -44.48
CA LEU A 752 10.96 -10.10 -43.03
C LEU A 752 10.00 -11.19 -42.53
N ILE A 753 8.77 -11.25 -43.06
CA ILE A 753 7.83 -12.33 -42.77
C ILE A 753 8.33 -13.67 -43.32
N GLY A 754 8.88 -13.71 -44.54
CA GLY A 754 9.53 -14.89 -45.09
C GLY A 754 10.66 -15.40 -44.18
N GLN A 755 11.51 -14.49 -43.71
CA GLN A 755 12.58 -14.81 -42.75
C GLN A 755 12.04 -15.32 -41.41
N LEU A 756 10.94 -14.77 -40.90
CA LEU A 756 10.31 -15.21 -39.65
C LEU A 756 9.87 -16.70 -39.73
N THR A 757 9.48 -17.18 -40.92
CA THR A 757 9.10 -18.58 -41.12
C THR A 757 10.29 -19.55 -41.22
N GLU A 758 11.50 -19.04 -41.48
CA GLU A 758 12.74 -19.80 -41.64
C GLU A 758 13.71 -19.65 -40.44
N CYS A 759 13.41 -18.75 -39.49
CA CYS A 759 14.28 -18.45 -38.34
C CYS A 759 14.28 -19.57 -37.28
N PRO A 760 15.46 -20.13 -36.94
CA PRO A 760 15.57 -21.26 -36.01
C PRO A 760 15.58 -20.86 -34.54
N THR A 761 15.95 -19.61 -34.20
CA THR A 761 16.10 -19.17 -32.79
C THR A 761 14.97 -18.23 -32.35
N LEU A 762 14.61 -18.28 -31.06
CA LEU A 762 13.63 -17.36 -30.47
C LEU A 762 14.12 -15.91 -30.48
N HIS A 763 15.44 -15.70 -30.43
CA HIS A 763 16.05 -14.36 -30.43
C HIS A 763 15.89 -13.69 -31.80
N ASP A 764 16.19 -14.40 -32.89
CA ASP A 764 16.03 -13.87 -34.25
C ASP A 764 14.55 -13.56 -34.54
N GLN A 765 13.64 -14.43 -34.07
CA GLN A 765 12.19 -14.18 -34.15
C GLN A 765 11.79 -12.91 -33.39
N ALA A 766 12.35 -12.66 -32.20
CA ALA A 766 12.08 -11.46 -31.43
C ALA A 766 12.60 -10.19 -32.11
N ASP A 767 13.80 -10.24 -32.69
CA ASP A 767 14.39 -9.10 -33.40
C ASP A 767 13.59 -8.73 -34.64
N ILE A 768 13.16 -9.73 -35.44
CA ILE A 768 12.30 -9.51 -36.61
C ILE A 768 10.96 -8.90 -36.19
N LEU A 769 10.30 -9.48 -35.18
CA LEU A 769 9.01 -8.98 -34.69
C LEU A 769 9.13 -7.58 -34.08
N TYR A 770 10.25 -7.25 -33.44
CA TYR A 770 10.50 -5.91 -32.92
C TYR A 770 10.65 -4.88 -34.05
N VAL A 771 11.36 -5.22 -35.14
CA VAL A 771 11.46 -4.37 -36.32
C VAL A 771 10.10 -4.18 -36.98
N LEU A 772 9.30 -5.24 -37.12
CA LEU A 772 7.93 -5.16 -37.65
C LEU A 772 7.04 -4.28 -36.77
N TYR A 773 7.13 -4.42 -35.44
CA TYR A 773 6.46 -3.55 -34.48
C TYR A 773 6.82 -2.07 -34.68
N LEU A 774 8.10 -1.72 -34.81
CA LEU A 774 8.55 -0.34 -34.99
C LEU A 774 8.06 0.28 -36.31
N ILE A 775 7.91 -0.52 -37.37
CA ILE A 775 7.53 -0.03 -38.71
C ILE A 775 6.00 0.04 -38.87
N LYS A 776 5.28 -0.99 -38.42
CA LYS A 776 3.86 -1.19 -38.74
C LYS A 776 2.92 -1.14 -37.52
N GLY A 777 3.44 -1.29 -36.30
CA GLY A 777 2.64 -1.37 -35.07
C GLY A 777 2.21 -2.78 -34.69
N LEU A 778 1.60 -2.93 -33.50
CA LEU A 778 1.18 -4.21 -32.93
C LEU A 778 -0.03 -4.83 -33.66
N ASP A 779 -0.96 -3.99 -34.11
CA ASP A 779 -2.23 -4.40 -34.72
C ASP A 779 -2.09 -4.70 -36.22
N TRP A 780 -0.86 -4.67 -36.76
CA TRP A 780 -0.62 -4.93 -38.17
C TRP A 780 -0.79 -6.41 -38.49
N GLU A 781 -1.64 -6.71 -39.46
CA GLU A 781 -1.86 -8.06 -39.97
C GLU A 781 -0.70 -8.53 -40.84
N THR A 782 -0.10 -9.65 -40.44
CA THR A 782 1.06 -10.25 -41.10
C THR A 782 0.69 -11.15 -42.26
N GLN A 783 -0.59 -11.57 -42.38
CA GLN A 783 -1.05 -12.53 -43.39
C GLN A 783 -0.19 -13.80 -43.47
N LEU A 784 0.41 -14.20 -42.34
CA LEU A 784 1.31 -15.35 -42.23
C LEU A 784 0.57 -16.61 -42.72
N TYR A 785 1.16 -17.34 -43.66
CA TYR A 785 0.55 -18.49 -44.35
C TYR A 785 -0.80 -18.22 -45.07
N GLY A 786 -1.09 -16.96 -45.44
CA GLY A 786 -2.34 -16.59 -46.09
C GLY A 786 -3.56 -16.61 -45.16
N GLN A 787 -3.35 -16.65 -43.84
CA GLN A 787 -4.41 -16.56 -42.84
C GLN A 787 -4.70 -15.09 -42.49
N SER A 788 -5.97 -14.69 -42.59
CA SER A 788 -6.44 -13.38 -42.13
C SER A 788 -6.54 -13.35 -40.60
N GLY A 789 -6.18 -12.23 -39.95
CA GLY A 789 -6.28 -12.04 -38.50
C GLY A 789 -5.05 -12.40 -37.65
N VAL A 790 -3.90 -12.71 -38.24
CA VAL A 790 -2.64 -12.92 -37.50
C VAL A 790 -1.86 -11.62 -37.40
N THR A 791 -1.94 -10.94 -36.25
CA THR A 791 -1.24 -9.67 -36.00
C THR A 791 0.16 -9.87 -35.41
N VAL A 792 1.00 -8.84 -35.48
CA VAL A 792 2.31 -8.81 -34.77
C VAL A 792 2.10 -9.06 -33.27
N HIS A 793 1.02 -8.55 -32.68
CA HIS A 793 0.61 -8.82 -31.30
C HIS A 793 0.39 -10.32 -31.02
N CYS A 794 -0.32 -11.04 -31.91
CA CYS A 794 -0.51 -12.48 -31.79
C CYS A 794 0.82 -13.24 -31.79
N LEU A 795 1.71 -12.92 -32.73
CA LEU A 795 3.02 -13.57 -32.87
C LEU A 795 3.94 -13.29 -31.68
N LEU A 796 3.95 -12.06 -31.15
CA LEU A 796 4.70 -11.70 -29.94
C LEU A 796 4.16 -12.42 -28.69
N ASN A 797 2.84 -12.62 -28.55
CA ASN A 797 2.27 -13.39 -27.44
C ASN A 797 2.59 -14.89 -27.52
N GLU A 798 2.62 -15.45 -28.74
CA GLU A 798 3.11 -16.81 -28.95
C GLU A 798 4.60 -16.91 -28.58
N LEU A 799 5.43 -15.97 -29.06
CA LEU A 799 6.86 -15.94 -28.76
C LEU A 799 7.14 -15.76 -27.27
N TYR A 800 6.38 -14.90 -26.59
CA TYR A 800 6.40 -14.75 -25.13
C TYR A 800 6.18 -16.09 -24.42
N SER A 801 5.19 -16.86 -24.88
CA SER A 801 4.87 -18.18 -24.30
C SER A 801 5.98 -19.19 -24.55
N LYS A 802 6.56 -19.22 -25.76
CA LYS A 802 7.71 -20.08 -26.10
C LYS A 802 8.96 -19.73 -25.30
N ALA A 803 9.28 -18.43 -25.17
CA ALA A 803 10.38 -17.96 -24.33
C ALA A 803 10.19 -18.32 -22.86
N GLY A 804 8.93 -18.26 -22.39
CA GLY A 804 8.50 -18.70 -21.07
C GLY A 804 8.78 -20.18 -20.79
N VAL A 805 8.39 -21.06 -21.72
CA VAL A 805 8.63 -22.51 -21.62
C VAL A 805 10.12 -22.83 -21.57
N ASN A 806 10.94 -22.09 -22.34
CA ASN A 806 12.39 -22.27 -22.35
C ASN A 806 13.12 -21.52 -21.22
N GLN A 807 12.40 -20.80 -20.35
CA GLN A 807 12.96 -20.01 -19.25
C GLN A 807 14.03 -18.97 -19.67
N GLU A 808 13.89 -18.41 -20.87
CA GLU A 808 14.79 -17.37 -21.42
C GLU A 808 14.47 -16.00 -20.80
N TRP A 809 14.85 -15.77 -19.54
CA TRP A 809 14.38 -14.64 -18.73
C TRP A 809 14.64 -13.25 -19.33
N GLY A 810 15.82 -13.03 -19.94
CA GLY A 810 16.14 -11.77 -20.61
C GLY A 810 15.23 -11.51 -21.81
N LEU A 811 14.96 -12.55 -22.60
CA LEU A 811 14.07 -12.49 -23.76
C LEU A 811 12.61 -12.27 -23.34
N ILE A 812 12.15 -12.97 -22.30
CA ILE A 812 10.79 -12.78 -21.74
C ILE A 812 10.59 -11.35 -21.26
N ARG A 813 11.56 -10.77 -20.53
CA ARG A 813 11.54 -9.36 -20.10
C ARG A 813 11.48 -8.41 -21.28
N TYR A 814 12.25 -8.69 -22.33
CA TYR A 814 12.26 -7.89 -23.56
C TYR A 814 10.91 -7.91 -24.28
N ILE A 815 10.35 -9.10 -24.56
CA ILE A 815 9.05 -9.25 -25.22
C ILE A 815 7.92 -8.64 -24.35
N SER A 816 7.98 -8.82 -23.03
CA SER A 816 7.04 -8.18 -22.09
C SER A 816 7.08 -6.65 -22.18
N GLY A 817 8.28 -6.09 -22.39
CA GLY A 817 8.49 -4.67 -22.62
C GLY A 817 7.79 -4.18 -23.90
N ILE A 818 7.90 -4.92 -25.00
CA ILE A 818 7.27 -4.60 -26.29
C ILE A 818 5.74 -4.68 -26.18
N LEU A 819 5.23 -5.75 -25.58
CA LEU A 819 3.80 -5.98 -25.36
C LEU A 819 3.20 -5.07 -24.27
N LYS A 820 4.03 -4.28 -23.58
CA LYS A 820 3.64 -3.48 -22.41
C LYS A 820 2.87 -4.30 -21.36
N LYS A 821 3.31 -5.54 -21.11
CA LYS A 821 2.68 -6.40 -20.09
C LYS A 821 2.82 -5.77 -18.71
N LYS A 822 1.73 -5.82 -17.94
CA LYS A 822 1.65 -5.30 -16.58
C LYS A 822 1.63 -6.44 -15.57
N VAL A 823 2.36 -6.29 -14.46
CA VAL A 823 2.16 -7.18 -13.31
C VAL A 823 0.81 -6.86 -12.68
N GLU A 824 -0.05 -7.86 -12.52
CA GLU A 824 -1.43 -7.64 -12.08
C GLU A 824 -1.52 -6.96 -10.70
N VAL A 825 -0.62 -7.33 -9.77
CA VAL A 825 -0.59 -6.82 -8.40
C VAL A 825 0.29 -5.57 -8.22
N LEU A 826 0.65 -4.89 -9.32
CA LEU A 826 1.61 -3.77 -9.28
C LEU A 826 1.07 -2.57 -8.49
N ALA A 827 -0.20 -2.23 -8.67
CA ALA A 827 -0.81 -1.09 -8.01
C ALA A 827 -0.98 -1.36 -6.50
N GLU A 828 -1.34 -2.59 -6.14
CA GLU A 828 -1.40 -3.10 -4.77
C GLU A 828 0.00 -3.08 -4.14
N ALA A 829 1.03 -3.57 -4.83
CA ALA A 829 2.41 -3.54 -4.36
C ALA A 829 2.92 -2.11 -4.11
N CYS A 830 2.61 -1.16 -5.01
CA CYS A 830 2.91 0.25 -4.79
C CYS A 830 2.16 0.80 -3.57
N THR A 831 0.90 0.42 -3.41
CA THR A 831 0.08 0.85 -2.28
C THR A 831 0.61 0.30 -0.96
N ASP A 832 1.05 -0.96 -0.93
CA ASP A 832 1.69 -1.58 0.23
C ASP A 832 2.96 -0.83 0.63
N LEU A 833 3.80 -0.43 -0.32
CA LEU A 833 5.01 0.36 -0.01
C LEU A 833 4.68 1.76 0.51
N LEU A 834 3.76 2.47 -0.15
CA LEU A 834 3.33 3.80 0.25
C LEU A 834 2.61 3.79 1.60
N SER A 835 1.83 2.74 1.89
CA SER A 835 1.18 2.53 3.18
C SER A 835 2.18 2.43 4.32
N HIS A 836 3.33 1.79 4.07
CA HIS A 836 4.44 1.69 5.00
C HIS A 836 5.33 2.95 5.00
N GLN A 837 4.83 4.06 4.44
CA GLN A 837 5.49 5.36 4.34
C GLN A 837 6.81 5.31 3.55
N LYS A 838 6.85 4.47 2.51
CA LYS A 838 7.97 4.37 1.59
C LYS A 838 7.57 5.04 0.28
N GLN A 839 8.00 6.29 0.07
CA GLN A 839 7.87 6.94 -1.23
C GLN A 839 8.68 6.17 -2.27
N LEU A 840 8.21 6.13 -3.50
CA LEU A 840 8.91 5.43 -4.58
C LEU A 840 9.39 6.44 -5.62
N THR A 841 10.55 6.19 -6.21
CA THR A 841 10.94 6.86 -7.45
C THR A 841 11.32 5.83 -8.50
N VAL A 842 10.91 6.08 -9.74
CA VAL A 842 11.23 5.25 -10.91
C VAL A 842 12.04 6.05 -11.91
N GLY A 843 12.87 5.37 -12.69
CA GLY A 843 13.91 6.02 -13.51
C GLY A 843 15.21 6.29 -12.72
N LEU A 844 16.22 6.82 -13.43
CA LEU A 844 17.52 7.17 -12.86
C LEU A 844 17.65 8.69 -12.66
N PRO A 845 18.31 9.15 -11.58
CA PRO A 845 18.54 10.57 -11.35
C PRO A 845 19.49 11.22 -12.38
N PRO A 846 19.47 12.57 -12.51
CA PRO A 846 18.57 13.52 -11.84
C PRO A 846 17.21 13.69 -12.55
N GLU A 847 16.29 14.44 -11.92
CA GLU A 847 15.05 14.89 -12.58
C GLU A 847 15.37 15.63 -13.90
N PRO A 848 14.55 15.50 -14.96
CA PRO A 848 13.20 14.94 -15.02
C PRO A 848 13.10 13.44 -15.35
N ARG A 849 14.23 12.72 -15.45
CA ARG A 849 14.25 11.28 -15.77
C ARG A 849 13.74 10.43 -14.61
N GLU A 850 14.08 10.83 -13.39
CA GLU A 850 13.51 10.26 -12.19
C GLU A 850 12.11 10.86 -11.93
N LYS A 851 11.12 10.00 -11.70
CA LYS A 851 9.74 10.38 -11.39
C LYS A 851 9.37 9.89 -10.00
N THR A 852 8.82 10.77 -9.17
CA THR A 852 8.40 10.43 -7.80
C THR A 852 6.93 9.99 -7.76
N ILE A 853 6.66 8.89 -7.07
CA ILE A 853 5.33 8.39 -6.74
C ILE A 853 5.10 8.63 -5.24
N THR A 854 4.24 9.59 -4.91
CA THR A 854 3.93 10.00 -3.52
C THR A 854 2.57 9.52 -3.02
N ALA A 855 1.72 9.04 -3.92
CA ALA A 855 0.39 8.53 -3.61
C ALA A 855 0.07 7.34 -4.53
N PRO A 856 -0.81 6.42 -4.11
CA PRO A 856 -1.21 5.31 -4.97
C PRO A 856 -1.84 5.84 -6.27
N LEU A 857 -1.47 5.23 -7.39
CA LEU A 857 -1.95 5.60 -8.71
C LEU A 857 -2.82 4.49 -9.28
N PRO A 858 -3.82 4.82 -10.13
CA PRO A 858 -4.51 3.82 -10.93
C PRO A 858 -3.52 2.97 -11.75
N PRO A 859 -3.79 1.67 -11.96
CA PRO A 859 -2.86 0.75 -12.63
C PRO A 859 -2.35 1.25 -13.99
N GLU A 860 -3.22 1.87 -14.79
CA GLU A 860 -2.89 2.40 -16.12
C GLU A 860 -1.91 3.56 -16.02
N LYS A 861 -2.21 4.55 -15.17
CA LYS A 861 -1.33 5.71 -14.92
C LYS A 861 0.01 5.31 -14.34
N LEU A 862 0.02 4.32 -13.45
CA LEU A 862 1.25 3.81 -12.85
C LEU A 862 2.15 3.16 -13.92
N THR A 863 1.56 2.34 -14.80
CA THR A 863 2.29 1.68 -15.89
C THR A 863 2.85 2.73 -16.85
N GLU A 864 2.03 3.69 -17.30
CA GLU A 864 2.47 4.79 -18.16
C GLU A 864 3.65 5.56 -17.56
N LEU A 865 3.58 5.90 -16.26
CA LEU A 865 4.63 6.62 -15.56
C LEU A 865 5.95 5.83 -15.51
N ILE A 866 5.90 4.51 -15.28
CA ILE A 866 7.08 3.63 -15.28
C ILE A 866 7.74 3.61 -16.67
N TYR A 867 6.96 3.42 -17.73
CA TYR A 867 7.48 3.40 -19.10
C TYR A 867 8.01 4.78 -19.52
N GLU A 868 7.36 5.88 -19.12
CA GLU A 868 7.83 7.25 -19.37
C GLU A 868 9.19 7.49 -18.69
N ALA A 869 9.35 7.07 -17.42
CA ALA A 869 10.58 7.26 -16.66
C ALA A 869 11.77 6.43 -17.18
N CYS A 870 11.49 5.23 -17.71
CA CYS A 870 12.53 4.35 -18.27
C CYS A 870 12.90 4.72 -19.72
N GLY A 871 12.10 5.56 -20.39
CA GLY A 871 12.40 6.07 -21.73
C GLY A 871 12.45 4.97 -22.79
N GLN A 872 13.62 4.78 -23.41
CA GLN A 872 13.81 3.82 -24.52
C GLN A 872 14.12 2.39 -24.04
N ASP A 873 14.51 2.21 -22.78
CA ASP A 873 14.90 0.90 -22.25
C ASP A 873 13.67 0.14 -21.71
N ILE A 874 12.88 -0.43 -22.63
CA ILE A 874 11.62 -1.12 -22.35
C ILE A 874 11.76 -2.29 -21.36
N SER A 875 12.91 -2.97 -21.34
CA SER A 875 13.15 -4.10 -20.43
C SER A 875 13.43 -3.64 -18.99
N ILE A 876 13.99 -2.44 -18.80
CA ILE A 876 14.19 -1.84 -17.47
C ILE A 876 12.84 -1.46 -16.87
N ALA A 877 11.85 -1.07 -17.69
CA ALA A 877 10.49 -0.83 -17.23
C ALA A 877 9.87 -2.09 -16.62
N VAL A 878 10.06 -3.25 -17.26
CA VAL A 878 9.59 -4.55 -16.74
C VAL A 878 10.33 -4.94 -15.46
N LEU A 879 11.66 -4.78 -15.43
CA LEU A 879 12.44 -5.03 -14.21
C LEU A 879 12.03 -4.10 -13.05
N THR A 880 11.71 -2.84 -13.34
CA THR A 880 11.20 -1.89 -12.35
C THR A 880 9.90 -2.37 -11.72
N GLN A 881 8.98 -2.94 -12.52
CA GLN A 881 7.76 -3.56 -12.00
C GLN A 881 8.07 -4.76 -11.08
N GLU A 882 9.01 -5.65 -11.48
CA GLU A 882 9.45 -6.78 -10.63
C GLU A 882 10.00 -6.30 -9.28
N ILE A 883 10.93 -5.34 -9.29
CA ILE A 883 11.57 -4.84 -8.07
C ILE A 883 10.53 -4.22 -7.13
N ILE A 884 9.56 -3.47 -7.64
CA ILE A 884 8.46 -2.92 -6.83
C ILE A 884 7.69 -4.05 -6.13
N VAL A 885 7.34 -5.12 -6.86
CA VAL A 885 6.63 -6.27 -6.28
C VAL A 885 7.49 -6.98 -5.23
N TYR A 886 8.78 -7.17 -5.48
CA TYR A 886 9.68 -7.81 -4.52
C TYR A 886 9.87 -6.96 -3.25
N LEU A 887 10.00 -5.64 -3.40
CA LEU A 887 10.03 -4.71 -2.26
C LEU A 887 8.73 -4.80 -1.45
N ALA A 888 7.58 -4.88 -2.11
CA ALA A 888 6.29 -5.06 -1.43
C ALA A 888 6.19 -6.42 -0.72
N MET A 889 6.74 -7.50 -1.28
CA MET A 889 6.85 -8.79 -0.58
C MET A 889 7.74 -8.67 0.67
N TYR A 890 8.85 -7.95 0.60
CA TYR A 890 9.76 -7.76 1.73
C TYR A 890 9.22 -6.82 2.80
N VAL A 891 8.51 -5.75 2.43
CA VAL A 891 7.95 -4.82 3.42
C VAL A 891 6.86 -5.51 4.26
N ARG A 892 6.08 -6.42 3.64
CA ARG A 892 5.07 -7.23 4.34
C ARG A 892 5.68 -8.32 5.24
N SER A 893 6.70 -9.03 4.75
CA SER A 893 7.27 -10.18 5.46
C SER A 893 8.38 -9.83 6.45
N GLN A 894 9.17 -8.79 6.17
CA GLN A 894 10.32 -8.34 6.97
C GLN A 894 10.39 -6.79 7.02
N PRO A 895 9.41 -6.10 7.64
CA PRO A 895 9.36 -4.62 7.67
C PRO A 895 10.65 -3.96 8.19
N SER A 896 11.36 -4.64 9.10
CA SER A 896 12.64 -4.19 9.68
C SER A 896 13.74 -3.89 8.66
N LEU A 897 13.70 -4.49 7.46
CA LEU A 897 14.66 -4.19 6.39
C LEU A 897 14.58 -2.73 5.90
N PHE A 898 13.42 -2.10 6.09
CA PHE A 898 13.10 -0.75 5.64
C PHE A 898 13.13 0.28 6.77
N ALA A 899 13.69 -0.06 7.94
CA ALA A 899 13.83 0.87 9.04
C ALA A 899 14.63 2.12 8.60
N GLU A 900 14.14 3.31 8.97
CA GLU A 900 14.74 4.61 8.65
C GLU A 900 14.95 4.89 7.14
N MET A 901 14.17 4.25 6.28
CA MET A 901 14.14 4.52 4.83
C MET A 901 12.78 5.16 4.50
N LEU A 902 12.75 6.43 4.09
CA LEU A 902 11.49 7.10 3.72
C LEU A 902 11.21 7.06 2.22
N ARG A 903 12.24 6.87 1.38
CA ARG A 903 12.13 6.83 -0.07
C ARG A 903 12.97 5.70 -0.65
N LEU A 904 12.40 4.95 -1.58
CA LEU A 904 13.05 3.86 -2.31
C LEU A 904 13.26 4.30 -3.75
N ARG A 905 14.52 4.50 -4.14
CA ARG A 905 14.88 4.94 -5.49
C ARG A 905 15.15 3.72 -6.36
N ILE A 906 14.13 3.24 -7.07
CA ILE A 906 14.16 1.93 -7.74
C ILE A 906 15.28 1.86 -8.78
N GLY A 907 15.50 2.93 -9.55
CA GLY A 907 16.60 2.99 -10.51
C GLY A 907 17.99 2.87 -9.87
N LEU A 908 18.22 3.53 -8.73
CA LEU A 908 19.49 3.41 -8.00
C LEU A 908 19.67 2.04 -7.36
N ILE A 909 18.58 1.42 -6.88
CA ILE A 909 18.62 0.03 -6.37
C ILE A 909 19.06 -0.92 -7.49
N ILE A 910 18.50 -0.80 -8.70
CA ILE A 910 18.89 -1.61 -9.87
C ILE A 910 20.38 -1.38 -10.22
N GLN A 911 20.85 -0.13 -10.20
CA GLN A 911 22.26 0.19 -10.46
C GLN A 911 23.20 -0.43 -9.43
N VAL A 912 22.82 -0.41 -8.15
CA VAL A 912 23.57 -1.05 -7.07
C VAL A 912 23.58 -2.56 -7.22
N MET A 913 22.46 -3.18 -7.62
CA MET A 913 22.39 -4.62 -7.93
C MET A 913 23.35 -5.00 -9.05
N ALA A 914 23.37 -4.23 -10.16
CA ALA A 914 24.31 -4.44 -11.26
C ALA A 914 25.78 -4.28 -10.81
N THR A 915 26.07 -3.27 -10.00
CA THR A 915 27.43 -3.00 -9.50
C THR A 915 27.91 -4.10 -8.55
N GLU A 916 27.03 -4.62 -7.70
CA GLU A 916 27.34 -5.77 -6.85
C GLU A 916 27.59 -7.03 -7.66
N LEU A 917 26.80 -7.29 -8.71
CA LEU A 917 27.06 -8.41 -9.62
C LEU A 917 28.42 -8.26 -10.31
N ALA A 918 28.75 -7.07 -10.83
CA ALA A 918 30.05 -6.80 -11.46
C ALA A 918 31.22 -7.16 -10.54
N ARG A 919 31.12 -6.75 -9.27
CA ARG A 919 32.15 -7.03 -8.25
C ARG A 919 32.24 -8.52 -7.93
N ASN A 920 31.12 -9.21 -7.78
CA ASN A 920 31.11 -10.61 -7.39
C ASN A 920 31.54 -11.54 -8.53
N LEU A 921 31.20 -11.20 -9.77
CA LEU A 921 31.58 -11.93 -10.97
C LEU A 921 32.97 -11.52 -11.51
N ASN A 922 33.54 -10.41 -11.00
CA ASN A 922 34.75 -9.77 -11.54
C ASN A 922 34.63 -9.51 -13.05
N CYS A 923 33.48 -9.00 -13.48
CA CYS A 923 33.17 -8.70 -14.88
C CYS A 923 33.00 -7.19 -15.11
N SER A 924 32.91 -6.79 -16.38
CA SER A 924 32.60 -5.41 -16.74
C SER A 924 31.17 -5.02 -16.34
N GLY A 925 30.90 -3.70 -16.25
CA GLY A 925 29.56 -3.21 -15.93
C GLY A 925 28.48 -3.64 -16.94
N GLU A 926 28.87 -3.84 -18.20
CA GLU A 926 27.98 -4.28 -19.28
C GLU A 926 27.63 -5.75 -19.13
N GLU A 927 28.62 -6.62 -18.95
CA GLU A 927 28.43 -8.05 -18.69
C GLU A 927 27.60 -8.27 -17.41
N ALA A 928 27.79 -7.44 -16.40
CA ALA A 928 26.99 -7.48 -15.17
C ALA A 928 25.53 -7.08 -15.39
N SER A 929 25.28 -6.10 -16.25
CA SER A 929 23.92 -5.65 -16.59
C SER A 929 23.18 -6.69 -17.43
N GLU A 930 23.87 -7.32 -18.38
CA GLU A 930 23.34 -8.45 -19.14
C GLU A 930 23.03 -9.65 -18.24
N SER A 931 23.97 -9.99 -17.34
CA SER A 931 23.77 -11.05 -16.35
C SER A 931 22.57 -10.77 -15.45
N LEU A 932 22.38 -9.50 -15.02
CA LEU A 932 21.23 -9.08 -14.22
C LEU A 932 19.91 -9.34 -14.98
N MET A 933 19.83 -8.97 -16.25
CA MET A 933 18.62 -9.17 -17.08
C MET A 933 18.28 -10.63 -17.33
N ASN A 934 19.26 -11.53 -17.21
CA ASN A 934 19.09 -12.97 -17.41
C ASN A 934 18.84 -13.75 -16.11
N LEU A 935 18.86 -13.12 -14.94
CA LEU A 935 18.53 -13.80 -13.67
C LEU A 935 17.05 -14.21 -13.64
N SER A 936 16.77 -15.39 -13.08
CA SER A 936 15.39 -15.80 -12.81
C SER A 936 14.71 -14.84 -11.81
N PRO A 937 13.37 -14.74 -11.80
CA PRO A 937 12.63 -13.99 -10.80
C PRO A 937 13.05 -14.27 -9.34
N PHE A 938 13.26 -15.54 -9.00
CA PHE A 938 13.70 -15.93 -7.66
C PHE A 938 15.11 -15.43 -7.32
N ASP A 939 16.06 -15.57 -8.25
CA ASP A 939 17.44 -15.14 -8.02
C ASP A 939 17.56 -13.60 -7.98
N MET A 940 16.79 -12.89 -8.81
CA MET A 940 16.65 -11.43 -8.75
C MET A 940 16.14 -10.96 -7.38
N LYS A 941 15.08 -11.60 -6.87
CA LYS A 941 14.50 -11.32 -5.56
C LYS A 941 15.53 -11.53 -4.43
N ASN A 942 16.32 -12.62 -4.48
CA ASN A 942 17.35 -12.87 -3.47
C ASN A 942 18.48 -11.84 -3.51
N LEU A 943 18.95 -11.47 -4.71
CA LEU A 943 19.94 -10.41 -4.85
C LEU A 943 19.47 -9.13 -4.17
N LEU A 944 18.20 -8.74 -4.38
CA LEU A 944 17.59 -7.58 -3.71
C LEU A 944 17.60 -7.71 -2.18
N HIS A 945 17.29 -8.89 -1.62
CA HIS A 945 17.37 -9.11 -0.17
C HIS A 945 18.77 -8.89 0.40
N HIS A 946 19.80 -9.33 -0.33
CA HIS A 946 21.19 -9.13 0.07
C HIS A 946 21.56 -7.64 0.08
N ILE A 947 21.08 -6.87 -0.90
CA ILE A 947 21.25 -5.40 -0.93
C ILE A 947 20.59 -4.75 0.30
N LEU A 948 19.31 -5.06 0.56
CA LEU A 948 18.55 -4.42 1.65
C LEU A 948 19.08 -4.80 3.04
N SER A 949 19.50 -6.05 3.23
CA SER A 949 20.03 -6.56 4.50
C SER A 949 21.45 -6.08 4.81
N GLY A 950 22.17 -5.57 3.80
CA GLY A 950 23.55 -5.09 3.96
C GLY A 950 24.56 -6.19 4.28
N LYS A 951 24.20 -7.47 4.12
CA LYS A 951 25.12 -8.61 4.25
C LYS A 951 26.01 -8.69 3.00
N GLU A 952 27.26 -9.12 3.16
CA GLU A 952 28.14 -9.37 2.01
C GLU A 952 27.58 -10.54 1.18
N PHE A 953 27.43 -10.33 -0.12
CA PHE A 953 27.03 -11.37 -1.06
C PHE A 953 28.25 -12.25 -1.32
N GLY A 954 28.33 -13.40 -0.65
CA GLY A 954 29.36 -14.41 -0.92
C GLY A 954 28.93 -15.28 -2.08
N VAL A 955 29.32 -14.94 -3.31
CA VAL A 955 29.46 -15.96 -4.34
C VAL A 955 30.79 -16.63 -4.06
N GLU A 956 30.79 -17.77 -3.38
CA GLU A 956 31.97 -18.62 -3.41
C GLU A 956 32.26 -18.90 -4.89
N ARG A 957 33.45 -18.50 -5.37
CA ARG A 957 34.07 -19.07 -6.57
C ARG A 957 34.33 -20.56 -6.31
N SER A 958 33.28 -21.35 -6.15
CA SER A 958 33.30 -22.68 -6.75
C SER A 958 33.47 -22.43 -8.23
N SER A 959 34.48 -23.04 -8.83
CA SER A 959 34.88 -22.98 -10.23
C SER A 959 33.80 -23.52 -11.19
N ASN A 960 32.53 -23.29 -10.89
CA ASN A 960 31.36 -23.89 -11.51
C ASN A 960 30.33 -22.88 -12.02
N ILE A 961 30.46 -21.55 -11.90
CA ILE A 961 29.50 -20.64 -12.59
C ILE A 961 29.68 -20.72 -14.13
N PHE A 962 30.90 -20.97 -14.61
CA PHE A 962 31.14 -21.32 -16.02
C PHE A 962 30.90 -22.81 -16.35
N THR A 963 30.47 -23.62 -15.38
CA THR A 963 30.23 -25.07 -15.55
C THR A 963 28.77 -25.47 -15.25
N TYR A 964 27.98 -24.61 -14.58
CA TYR A 964 26.55 -24.81 -14.37
C TYR A 964 25.72 -24.52 -15.63
N ALA A 965 26.26 -23.74 -16.57
CA ALA A 965 25.72 -23.60 -17.92
C ALA A 965 26.13 -24.76 -18.86
N HIS A 966 27.03 -25.66 -18.44
CA HIS A 966 27.64 -26.66 -19.35
C HIS A 966 27.46 -28.14 -18.95
N LEU A 967 26.62 -28.46 -17.96
CA LEU A 967 26.33 -29.86 -17.58
C LEU A 967 24.82 -30.14 -17.36
N TYR A 968 23.97 -29.65 -18.26
CA TYR A 968 22.63 -30.21 -18.48
C TYR A 968 22.58 -30.98 -19.81
N THR A 969 23.49 -31.93 -19.98
CA THR A 969 23.33 -33.03 -20.93
C THR A 969 23.92 -34.32 -20.33
N HIS A 970 23.02 -35.17 -19.84
CA HIS A 970 23.21 -36.57 -19.44
C HIS A 970 24.25 -36.90 -18.32
N THR A 971 23.76 -37.31 -17.15
CA THR A 971 23.69 -38.74 -16.72
C THR A 971 23.25 -38.86 -15.26
N ASN A 972 22.43 -39.89 -15.00
CA ASN A 972 21.99 -40.34 -13.68
C ASN A 972 23.15 -40.57 -12.70
N THR A 973 23.01 -40.15 -11.44
CA THR A 973 23.29 -40.98 -10.25
C THR A 973 22.96 -40.27 -8.94
N HIS A 974 22.51 -41.07 -7.98
CA HIS A 974 21.95 -40.73 -6.67
C HIS A 974 22.85 -39.87 -5.75
N ASN A 975 22.16 -39.15 -4.86
CA ASN A 975 22.64 -38.47 -3.64
C ASN A 975 23.34 -37.11 -3.81
N SER A 976 22.56 -36.02 -3.84
CA SER A 976 23.00 -34.65 -3.52
C SER A 976 21.81 -33.70 -3.24
N CYS A 977 20.99 -33.97 -2.21
CA CYS A 977 19.83 -33.14 -1.85
C CYS A 977 19.84 -32.59 -0.41
N PHE A 978 20.98 -32.57 0.28
CA PHE A 978 21.01 -32.35 1.74
C PHE A 978 21.65 -31.04 2.24
N LEU A 979 22.22 -30.18 1.38
CA LEU A 979 23.05 -29.05 1.86
C LEU A 979 22.47 -27.63 1.74
N ILE A 980 21.36 -27.41 1.02
CA ILE A 980 20.78 -26.05 0.87
C ILE A 980 19.59 -25.81 1.83
N LEU A 981 19.00 -26.85 2.42
CA LEU A 981 17.88 -26.73 3.36
C LEU A 981 18.27 -26.32 4.80
N LYS A 982 19.57 -26.33 5.15
CA LYS A 982 20.01 -26.06 6.53
C LYS A 982 20.20 -24.58 6.86
N ASN A 983 20.50 -23.73 5.89
CA ASN A 983 20.80 -22.31 6.16
C ASN A 983 19.56 -21.39 6.17
N SER A 984 18.41 -21.87 5.70
CA SER A 984 17.14 -21.10 5.69
C SER A 984 16.20 -21.45 6.86
N LEU A 985 16.54 -22.41 7.73
CA LEU A 985 15.66 -22.90 8.80
C LEU A 985 16.14 -22.57 10.24
N PHE A 986 17.12 -21.67 10.41
CA PHE A 986 17.61 -21.26 11.75
C PHE A 986 17.12 -19.88 12.21
N PHE A 987 16.15 -19.28 11.54
CA PHE A 987 15.52 -18.04 12.00
C PHE A 987 14.13 -18.33 12.55
N TYR A 988 13.99 -18.08 13.87
CA TYR A 988 12.80 -18.16 14.74
C TYR A 988 12.49 -19.52 15.38
N GLY A 989 12.88 -19.65 16.66
CA GLY A 989 12.50 -20.76 17.54
C GLY A 989 13.33 -20.79 18.82
N GLY A 990 13.06 -19.86 19.75
CA GLY A 990 13.71 -19.82 21.07
C GLY A 990 12.68 -19.91 22.20
N HIS A 991 12.19 -21.11 22.50
CA HIS A 991 11.55 -21.42 23.78
C HIS A 991 12.35 -22.49 24.50
N SER A 992 13.03 -22.10 25.58
CA SER A 992 13.63 -23.00 26.55
C SER A 992 12.75 -23.07 27.79
N THR A 993 12.51 -24.30 28.23
CA THR A 993 11.85 -24.67 29.47
C THR A 993 12.65 -24.25 30.71
N SER A 994 11.92 -23.93 31.76
CA SER A 994 12.37 -23.39 33.04
C SER A 994 13.25 -24.33 33.87
N SER A 995 14.30 -23.78 34.50
CA SER A 995 14.69 -24.13 35.88
C SER A 995 15.40 -22.94 36.56
N SER A 996 15.10 -22.75 37.85
CA SER A 996 15.41 -21.59 38.69
C SER A 996 16.86 -21.52 39.17
N MET A 997 17.42 -20.32 39.35
CA MET A 997 17.99 -19.83 40.63
C MET A 997 18.42 -18.34 40.54
N HIS A 998 18.35 -17.66 41.68
CA HIS A 998 18.42 -16.20 41.95
C HIS A 998 19.63 -15.41 41.40
N SER A 999 19.41 -14.15 40.96
CA SER A 999 20.08 -12.92 41.49
C SER A 999 19.82 -11.65 40.63
N SER A 1000 19.25 -10.62 41.28
CA SER A 1000 19.51 -9.16 41.23
C SER A 1000 19.60 -8.36 39.90
N ARG A 1001 18.75 -7.31 39.86
CA ARG A 1001 18.61 -6.20 38.88
C ARG A 1001 19.91 -5.45 38.50
N SER A 1002 20.05 -5.12 37.21
CA SER A 1002 20.50 -3.80 36.71
C SER A 1002 20.14 -3.62 35.22
N MET A 1003 19.40 -2.57 34.87
CA MET A 1003 19.06 -2.19 33.50
C MET A 1003 20.29 -1.65 32.76
N ARG A 1004 20.55 -2.13 31.53
CA ARG A 1004 21.37 -1.45 30.52
C ARG A 1004 20.78 -1.67 29.12
N CYS A 1005 20.55 -0.57 28.42
CA CYS A 1005 20.15 -0.48 27.02
C CYS A 1005 21.20 -1.16 26.12
N SER A 1006 20.75 -1.90 25.10
CA SER A 1006 21.63 -2.64 24.18
C SER A 1006 21.72 -1.93 22.82
N SER A 1007 22.92 -1.46 22.48
CA SER A 1007 23.31 -1.02 21.13
C SER A 1007 23.75 -2.22 20.27
N PRO A 1008 23.72 -2.16 18.93
CA PRO A 1008 24.20 -3.25 18.08
C PRO A 1008 25.72 -3.41 18.23
N SER A 1009 26.18 -4.65 18.40
CA SER A 1009 27.56 -5.03 18.66
C SER A 1009 28.48 -4.84 17.45
N SER A 1010 29.64 -4.21 17.68
CA SER A 1010 30.77 -4.12 16.75
C SER A 1010 31.43 -5.50 16.53
N PRO A 1011 31.96 -5.81 15.33
CA PRO A 1011 32.66 -7.07 15.10
C PRO A 1011 34.11 -6.94 15.58
N THR A 1012 34.42 -7.52 16.74
CA THR A 1012 35.82 -7.70 17.17
C THR A 1012 36.06 -9.18 17.44
N SER A 1013 36.72 -9.86 16.51
CA SER A 1013 37.30 -11.19 16.73
C SER A 1013 38.78 -11.15 16.36
N THR A 1014 39.61 -10.95 17.37
CA THR A 1014 41.05 -11.23 17.32
C THR A 1014 41.27 -12.67 17.80
N SER A 1015 41.71 -13.55 16.91
CA SER A 1015 42.38 -14.80 17.28
C SER A 1015 43.83 -14.75 16.80
N SER A 1016 44.73 -14.80 17.78
CA SER A 1016 46.18 -14.84 17.65
C SER A 1016 46.67 -16.23 17.21
N LEU A 1017 47.48 -16.29 16.16
CA LEU A 1017 48.35 -17.44 15.86
C LEU A 1017 49.76 -16.95 15.58
N THR A 1018 50.69 -17.44 16.40
CA THR A 1018 52.13 -17.28 16.34
C THR A 1018 52.72 -18.09 15.18
N GLY A 1019 53.52 -17.46 14.32
CA GLY A 1019 54.29 -18.13 13.26
C GLY A 1019 55.11 -17.14 12.44
N SER A 1020 56.41 -17.41 12.31
CA SER A 1020 57.49 -16.49 11.91
C SER A 1020 57.72 -16.38 10.39
N VAL A 1021 57.95 -15.13 9.95
CA VAL A 1021 58.73 -14.64 8.79
C VAL A 1021 58.23 -14.94 7.35
N GLY A 1022 57.80 -13.86 6.69
CA GLY A 1022 57.62 -13.75 5.24
C GLY A 1022 56.74 -12.55 4.89
N HIS A 1023 57.34 -11.38 4.64
CA HIS A 1023 56.61 -10.16 4.29
C HIS A 1023 55.87 -10.30 2.93
N SER A 1024 54.55 -10.40 2.98
CA SER A 1024 53.65 -9.68 2.07
C SER A 1024 52.47 -9.19 2.91
N ILE A 1025 52.35 -7.88 3.05
CA ILE A 1025 51.19 -7.30 3.74
C ILE A 1025 50.02 -7.47 2.78
N SER A 1026 49.13 -8.43 3.05
CA SER A 1026 47.85 -8.57 2.35
C SER A 1026 46.95 -7.38 2.70
N TRP A 1027 47.03 -6.32 1.90
CA TRP A 1027 46.11 -5.16 1.90
C TRP A 1027 44.83 -5.43 1.06
N GLY A 1028 44.55 -6.68 0.67
CA GLY A 1028 43.57 -6.99 -0.38
C GLY A 1028 42.11 -7.10 0.07
N ASP A 1029 41.82 -7.53 1.29
CA ASP A 1029 40.46 -8.00 1.65
C ASP A 1029 39.55 -6.95 2.32
N ARG A 1030 40.04 -5.75 2.65
CA ARG A 1030 39.26 -4.72 3.36
C ARG A 1030 39.06 -3.40 2.62
N GLN A 1031 39.66 -3.24 1.45
CA GLN A 1031 39.55 -2.01 0.65
C GLN A 1031 38.21 -1.98 -0.08
N GLY A 1032 37.49 -0.85 0.02
CA GLY A 1032 36.19 -0.61 -0.60
C GLY A 1032 34.97 -0.96 0.27
N GLN A 1033 35.15 -1.48 1.49
CA GLN A 1033 34.04 -1.94 2.33
C GLN A 1033 33.14 -0.79 2.80
N TRP A 1034 33.72 0.34 3.20
CA TRP A 1034 32.93 1.48 3.69
C TRP A 1034 32.38 2.32 2.54
N LEU A 1035 33.13 2.45 1.44
CA LEU A 1035 32.61 3.06 0.22
C LEU A 1035 31.38 2.30 -0.28
N ARG A 1036 31.45 0.96 -0.30
CA ARG A 1036 30.32 0.09 -0.62
C ARG A 1036 29.14 0.33 0.32
N ARG A 1037 29.38 0.37 1.64
CA ARG A 1037 28.32 0.61 2.64
C ARG A 1037 27.64 1.97 2.43
N ARG A 1038 28.40 3.04 2.18
CA ARG A 1038 27.87 4.38 1.91
C ARG A 1038 27.10 4.44 0.60
N ARG A 1039 27.56 3.78 -0.46
CA ARG A 1039 26.81 3.63 -1.72
C ARG A 1039 25.48 2.93 -1.51
N LEU A 1040 25.47 1.85 -0.73
CA LEU A 1040 24.25 1.11 -0.40
C LEU A 1040 23.27 1.97 0.40
N ASP A 1041 23.69 2.46 1.57
CA ASP A 1041 22.84 3.23 2.47
C ASP A 1041 22.38 4.56 1.82
N GLY A 1042 23.23 5.20 1.01
CA GLY A 1042 22.91 6.40 0.24
C GLY A 1042 21.95 6.16 -0.93
N ALA A 1043 22.05 5.02 -1.63
CA ALA A 1043 21.14 4.68 -2.73
C ALA A 1043 19.74 4.30 -2.25
N ILE A 1044 19.64 3.74 -1.05
CA ILE A 1044 18.37 3.36 -0.42
C ILE A 1044 17.84 4.42 0.57
N ASN A 1045 18.47 5.61 0.61
CA ASN A 1045 18.12 6.74 1.47
C ASN A 1045 17.95 6.37 2.97
N ARG A 1046 18.84 5.52 3.50
CA ARG A 1046 18.79 5.11 4.91
C ARG A 1046 19.51 6.14 5.79
N VAL A 1047 18.81 6.63 6.82
CA VAL A 1047 19.37 7.56 7.82
C VAL A 1047 19.42 6.93 9.22
N PRO A 1048 20.18 7.49 10.18
CA PRO A 1048 20.15 7.03 11.57
C PRO A 1048 18.80 7.26 12.26
N VAL A 1049 18.46 6.42 13.24
CA VAL A 1049 17.22 6.57 14.04
C VAL A 1049 17.15 7.93 14.72
N GLY A 1050 16.02 8.61 14.57
CA GLY A 1050 15.78 9.91 15.18
C GLY A 1050 16.43 11.08 14.44
N PHE A 1051 16.97 10.85 13.23
CA PHE A 1051 17.68 11.86 12.44
C PHE A 1051 16.82 13.10 12.19
N TYR A 1052 15.58 12.93 11.71
CA TYR A 1052 14.72 14.07 11.37
C TYR A 1052 14.35 14.91 12.60
N GLN A 1053 14.02 14.30 13.74
CA GLN A 1053 13.73 15.06 14.97
C GLN A 1053 14.95 15.89 15.41
N LYS A 1054 16.16 15.34 15.23
CA LYS A 1054 17.41 16.06 15.53
C LYS A 1054 17.67 17.20 14.54
N VAL A 1055 17.39 16.99 13.24
CA VAL A 1055 17.45 18.06 12.23
C VAL A 1055 16.47 19.19 12.56
N TRP A 1056 15.27 18.87 13.01
CA TRP A 1056 14.30 19.87 13.45
C TRP A 1056 14.84 20.72 14.60
N LYS A 1057 15.44 20.10 15.63
CA LYS A 1057 16.02 20.81 16.78
C LYS A 1057 17.17 21.74 16.40
N ILE A 1058 18.05 21.33 15.49
CA ILE A 1058 19.16 22.20 15.03
C ILE A 1058 18.64 23.38 14.19
N LEU A 1059 17.62 23.17 13.35
CA LEU A 1059 16.98 24.25 12.58
C LEU A 1059 16.34 25.32 13.45
N GLN A 1060 15.91 24.99 14.68
CA GLN A 1060 15.44 26.01 15.63
C GLN A 1060 16.55 26.96 16.08
N LYS A 1061 17.82 26.57 15.94
CA LYS A 1061 18.98 27.32 16.41
C LYS A 1061 19.73 28.07 15.29
N CYS A 1062 19.50 27.79 14.01
CA CYS A 1062 20.13 28.49 12.87
C CYS A 1062 19.09 29.14 11.93
N HIS A 1063 19.53 29.88 10.90
CA HIS A 1063 18.61 30.40 9.86
C HIS A 1063 18.24 29.34 8.82
N GLY A 1064 19.05 28.29 8.68
CA GLY A 1064 18.79 27.16 7.80
C GLY A 1064 20.02 26.27 7.61
N LEU A 1065 19.80 25.11 6.99
CA LEU A 1065 20.87 24.21 6.54
C LEU A 1065 20.93 24.25 5.01
N SER A 1066 22.09 24.56 4.44
CA SER A 1066 22.33 24.47 3.01
C SER A 1066 23.01 23.15 2.69
N ILE A 1067 22.42 22.39 1.76
CA ILE A 1067 22.91 21.10 1.27
C ILE A 1067 22.98 21.22 -0.24
N ASP A 1068 24.20 21.24 -0.79
CA ASP A 1068 24.45 21.33 -2.23
C ASP A 1068 23.71 22.51 -2.91
N GLY A 1069 23.72 23.68 -2.25
CA GLY A 1069 23.05 24.90 -2.72
C GLY A 1069 21.55 24.99 -2.41
N TYR A 1070 20.90 23.89 -2.03
CA TYR A 1070 19.50 23.90 -1.59
C TYR A 1070 19.40 24.21 -0.10
N VAL A 1071 18.55 25.17 0.26
CA VAL A 1071 18.40 25.63 1.65
C VAL A 1071 17.14 25.04 2.27
N LEU A 1072 17.32 24.37 3.41
CA LEU A 1072 16.27 24.00 4.34
C LEU A 1072 16.13 25.13 5.38
N PRO A 1073 15.13 26.02 5.26
CA PRO A 1073 15.04 27.21 6.10
C PRO A 1073 14.51 26.90 7.50
N SER A 1074 14.86 27.72 8.48
CA SER A 1074 14.32 27.58 9.84
C SER A 1074 12.82 27.88 9.93
N SER A 1075 12.25 28.60 8.95
CA SER A 1075 10.80 28.84 8.84
C SER A 1075 10.00 27.55 8.79
N THR A 1076 10.56 26.45 8.26
CA THR A 1076 9.91 25.13 8.24
C THR A 1076 9.53 24.65 9.64
N THR A 1077 10.27 25.04 10.69
CA THR A 1077 9.93 24.68 12.10
C THR A 1077 8.71 25.42 12.64
N ARG A 1078 8.34 26.55 12.02
CA ARG A 1078 7.10 27.28 12.31
C ARG A 1078 5.91 26.58 11.65
N GLU A 1079 6.13 26.07 10.45
CA GLU A 1079 5.11 25.37 9.68
C GLU A 1079 4.85 23.95 10.21
N MET A 1080 5.90 23.24 10.66
CA MET A 1080 5.87 21.80 10.96
C MET A 1080 6.41 21.46 12.36
N THR A 1081 5.92 20.36 12.95
CA THR A 1081 6.46 19.81 14.21
C THR A 1081 7.58 18.81 13.94
N ALA A 1082 8.33 18.42 14.99
CA ALA A 1082 9.46 17.52 14.87
C ALA A 1082 9.06 16.07 14.49
N CYS A 1083 7.85 15.64 14.84
CA CYS A 1083 7.38 14.27 14.63
C CYS A 1083 6.46 14.13 13.42
N GLU A 1084 6.25 15.20 12.64
CA GLU A 1084 5.50 15.15 11.39
C GLU A 1084 6.32 14.51 10.26
N ILE A 1085 5.69 13.59 9.52
CA ILE A 1085 6.30 13.01 8.31
C ILE A 1085 6.51 14.08 7.25
N LYS A 1086 5.61 15.08 7.15
CA LYS A 1086 5.75 16.21 6.23
C LYS A 1086 7.12 16.90 6.40
N PHE A 1087 7.60 17.06 7.64
CA PHE A 1087 8.93 17.60 7.92
C PHE A 1087 10.03 16.66 7.42
N ALA A 1088 9.96 15.38 7.78
CA ALA A 1088 10.97 14.40 7.38
C ALA A 1088 11.07 14.27 5.84
N VAL A 1089 9.94 14.26 5.14
CA VAL A 1089 9.87 14.26 3.67
C VAL A 1089 10.49 15.52 3.07
N HIS A 1090 10.34 16.68 3.72
CA HIS A 1090 10.96 17.92 3.26
C HIS A 1090 12.49 17.89 3.42
N VAL A 1091 13.01 17.39 4.54
CA VAL A 1091 14.45 17.15 4.73
C VAL A 1091 14.99 16.20 3.65
N GLU A 1092 14.28 15.09 3.41
CA GLU A 1092 14.63 14.13 2.37
C GLU A 1092 14.62 14.75 0.97
N SER A 1093 13.63 15.59 0.66
CA SER A 1093 13.56 16.29 -0.61
C SER A 1093 14.81 17.14 -0.87
N VAL A 1094 15.35 17.79 0.17
CA VAL A 1094 16.59 18.57 0.05
C VAL A 1094 17.78 17.62 -0.18
N LEU A 1095 17.94 16.58 0.64
CA LEU A 1095 19.02 15.60 0.49
C LEU A 1095 18.98 14.84 -0.85
N ASN A 1096 17.81 14.68 -1.48
CA ASN A 1096 17.63 13.93 -2.72
C ASN A 1096 18.21 14.62 -3.96
N HIS A 1097 18.50 15.92 -3.88
CA HIS A 1097 19.19 16.64 -4.95
C HIS A 1097 20.61 16.14 -5.16
N VAL A 1098 21.20 15.50 -4.14
CA VAL A 1098 22.53 14.89 -4.22
C VAL A 1098 22.46 13.59 -5.04
N PRO A 1099 23.08 13.54 -6.24
CA PRO A 1099 22.94 12.40 -7.12
C PRO A 1099 23.87 11.23 -6.74
N GLN A 1100 25.05 11.51 -6.16
CA GLN A 1100 26.00 10.47 -5.75
C GLN A 1100 25.62 9.90 -4.38
N PRO A 1101 25.34 8.59 -4.25
CA PRO A 1101 24.87 8.02 -3.00
C PRO A 1101 25.93 8.06 -1.88
N GLU A 1102 27.20 7.83 -2.20
CA GLU A 1102 28.30 7.91 -1.21
C GLU A 1102 28.48 9.33 -0.64
N TYR A 1103 28.30 10.37 -1.47
CA TYR A 1103 28.40 11.76 -1.06
C TYR A 1103 27.21 12.18 -0.20
N ARG A 1104 26.01 11.79 -0.61
CA ARG A 1104 24.79 11.94 0.20
C ARG A 1104 24.99 11.40 1.61
N GLN A 1105 25.59 10.20 1.74
CA GLN A 1105 25.79 9.61 3.06
C GLN A 1105 26.80 10.38 3.93
N LEU A 1106 27.86 10.95 3.35
CA LEU A 1106 28.77 11.84 4.09
C LEU A 1106 28.06 13.12 4.57
N LEU A 1107 27.14 13.68 3.78
CA LEU A 1107 26.33 14.83 4.20
C LEU A 1107 25.40 14.46 5.37
N VAL A 1108 24.81 13.26 5.36
CA VAL A 1108 24.02 12.74 6.49
C VAL A 1108 24.90 12.58 7.75
N GLU A 1109 26.11 12.04 7.62
CA GLU A 1109 27.09 11.96 8.72
C GLU A 1109 27.45 13.35 9.27
N ALA A 1110 27.68 14.34 8.39
CA ALA A 1110 27.98 15.72 8.77
C ALA A 1110 26.83 16.39 9.53
N ILE A 1111 25.59 16.21 9.05
CA ILE A 1111 24.39 16.71 9.74
C ILE A 1111 24.25 16.03 11.10
N LEU A 1112 24.52 14.73 11.22
CA LEU A 1112 24.48 14.04 12.50
C LEU A 1112 25.46 14.65 13.50
N VAL A 1113 26.69 15.00 13.09
CA VAL A 1113 27.65 15.71 13.93
C VAL A 1113 27.11 17.09 14.33
N LEU A 1114 26.55 17.85 13.38
CA LEU A 1114 25.92 19.15 13.69
C LEU A 1114 24.79 19.04 14.72
N THR A 1115 24.03 17.93 14.71
CA THR A 1115 22.95 17.75 15.68
C THR A 1115 23.41 17.60 17.12
N LEU A 1116 24.68 17.26 17.37
CA LEU A 1116 25.24 17.27 18.74
C LEU A 1116 25.18 18.67 19.36
N LEU A 1117 25.21 19.72 18.54
CA LEU A 1117 25.09 21.11 19.00
C LEU A 1117 23.67 21.46 19.47
N SER A 1118 22.67 20.67 19.05
CA SER A 1118 21.31 20.86 19.52
C SER A 1118 21.16 20.61 21.02
N GLU A 1119 22.10 19.87 21.64
CA GLU A 1119 22.13 19.60 23.08
C GLU A 1119 22.80 20.72 23.90
N ILE A 1120 23.50 21.65 23.23
CA ILE A 1120 24.18 22.77 23.89
C ILE A 1120 23.19 23.92 24.11
N ASP A 1121 23.19 24.50 25.31
CA ASP A 1121 22.29 25.59 25.69
C ASP A 1121 22.72 26.94 25.07
N VAL A 1122 22.47 27.08 23.76
CA VAL A 1122 22.72 28.31 22.99
C VAL A 1122 21.43 28.72 22.28
N ASN A 1123 21.06 29.99 22.44
CA ASN A 1123 19.83 30.56 21.88
C ASN A 1123 19.85 30.66 20.35
N SER A 1124 21.02 30.87 19.73
CA SER A 1124 21.18 30.81 18.28
C SER A 1124 22.64 30.57 17.89
N ILE A 1125 22.84 29.72 16.89
CA ILE A 1125 24.13 29.45 16.22
C ILE A 1125 24.35 30.44 15.05
N GLY A 1126 23.35 31.26 14.70
CA GLY A 1126 23.41 32.22 13.59
C GLY A 1126 23.37 31.55 12.21
N GLY A 1127 23.51 32.37 11.16
CA GLY A 1127 23.78 32.00 9.75
C GLY A 1127 22.93 30.91 9.05
N ILE A 1128 23.19 30.73 7.76
CA ILE A 1128 22.86 29.49 7.05
C ILE A 1128 24.11 28.61 7.15
N ILE A 1129 23.96 27.38 7.67
CA ILE A 1129 25.09 26.45 7.81
C ILE A 1129 25.23 25.66 6.50
N HIS A 1130 26.38 25.78 5.83
CA HIS A 1130 26.67 25.06 4.59
C HIS A 1130 27.29 23.69 4.91
N VAL A 1131 26.49 22.63 4.79
CA VAL A 1131 26.87 21.26 5.15
C VAL A 1131 27.92 20.71 4.17
N ASP A 1132 27.79 21.02 2.89
CA ASP A 1132 28.77 20.69 1.84
C ASP A 1132 30.17 21.22 2.16
N ARG A 1133 30.26 22.50 2.59
CA ARG A 1133 31.55 23.09 3.01
C ARG A 1133 32.18 22.38 4.20
N ILE A 1134 31.38 21.94 5.16
CA ILE A 1134 31.88 21.18 6.32
C ILE A 1134 32.49 19.85 5.86
N VAL A 1135 31.84 19.15 4.92
CA VAL A 1135 32.37 17.91 4.35
C VAL A 1135 33.69 18.17 3.60
N HIS A 1136 33.77 19.26 2.83
CA HIS A 1136 35.01 19.65 2.15
C HIS A 1136 36.15 19.98 3.11
N ILE A 1137 35.89 20.75 4.18
CA ILE A 1137 36.88 21.04 5.22
C ILE A 1137 37.36 19.75 5.88
N ALA A 1138 36.44 18.82 6.18
CA ALA A 1138 36.81 17.52 6.75
C ALA A 1138 37.69 16.70 5.80
N ASN A 1139 37.36 16.68 4.50
CA ASN A 1139 38.18 16.06 3.47
C ASN A 1139 39.56 16.71 3.35
N ASP A 1140 39.67 18.03 3.42
CA ASP A 1140 40.94 18.75 3.35
C ASP A 1140 41.83 18.45 4.57
N LEU A 1141 41.25 18.42 5.77
CA LEU A 1141 41.94 18.01 7.00
C LEU A 1141 42.44 16.56 6.89
N PHE A 1142 41.61 15.67 6.34
CA PHE A 1142 41.99 14.28 6.07
C PHE A 1142 43.16 14.20 5.08
N LEU A 1143 43.08 14.90 3.95
CA LEU A 1143 44.13 14.93 2.93
C LEU A 1143 45.46 15.47 3.48
N GLN A 1144 45.42 16.53 4.28
CA GLN A 1144 46.61 17.09 4.92
C GLN A 1144 47.26 16.08 5.88
N GLU A 1145 46.45 15.40 6.69
CA GLU A 1145 46.93 14.39 7.64
C GLU A 1145 47.50 13.17 6.88
N GLN A 1146 46.83 12.67 5.83
CA GLN A 1146 47.34 11.57 5.00
C GLN A 1146 48.65 11.93 4.28
N LYS A 1147 48.78 13.15 3.75
CA LYS A 1147 50.04 13.64 3.15
C LYS A 1147 51.16 13.70 4.19
N SER A 1148 50.87 14.14 5.41
CA SER A 1148 51.86 14.18 6.50
C SER A 1148 52.33 12.78 6.93
N LEU A 1149 51.49 11.76 6.75
CA LEU A 1149 51.80 10.35 7.01
C LEU A 1149 52.48 9.63 5.83
N GLY A 1150 52.75 10.35 4.72
CA GLY A 1150 53.51 9.83 3.58
C GLY A 1150 52.68 9.14 2.49
N ALA A 1151 51.37 9.41 2.39
CA ALA A 1151 50.54 8.88 1.30
C ALA A 1151 50.97 9.43 -0.08
N VAL A 1152 51.05 8.55 -1.08
CA VAL A 1152 51.42 8.89 -2.47
C VAL A 1152 50.21 9.45 -3.22
N ASP A 1153 50.40 10.41 -4.15
CA ASP A 1153 49.30 11.11 -4.84
C ASP A 1153 48.25 10.20 -5.51
N GLY A 1154 48.63 8.98 -5.93
CA GLY A 1154 47.69 8.00 -6.49
C GLY A 1154 46.67 7.43 -5.49
N PHE A 1155 46.96 7.45 -4.19
CA PHE A 1155 46.01 7.04 -3.14
C PHE A 1155 45.04 8.16 -2.73
N LEU A 1156 45.33 9.40 -3.14
CA LEU A 1156 44.56 10.58 -2.80
C LEU A 1156 43.71 11.08 -3.98
N GLU A 1157 43.38 10.18 -4.92
CA GLU A 1157 42.51 10.50 -6.05
C GLU A 1157 41.17 11.05 -5.56
N GLN A 1158 40.75 12.15 -6.17
CA GLN A 1158 39.51 12.85 -5.85
C GLN A 1158 38.45 12.53 -6.90
N ASP A 1159 37.22 12.38 -6.43
CA ASP A 1159 36.07 12.26 -7.30
C ASP A 1159 35.87 13.57 -8.06
N ALA A 1160 35.84 13.49 -9.40
CA ALA A 1160 35.78 14.68 -10.26
C ALA A 1160 34.45 15.46 -10.13
N GLY A 1161 33.38 14.84 -9.65
CA GLY A 1161 32.09 15.49 -9.46
C GLY A 1161 31.96 16.18 -8.10
N THR A 1162 32.51 15.56 -7.05
CA THR A 1162 32.32 16.01 -5.66
C THR A 1162 33.57 16.59 -5.02
N GLY A 1163 34.76 16.43 -5.60
CA GLY A 1163 36.04 16.88 -5.04
C GLY A 1163 36.50 16.14 -3.77
N ILE A 1164 35.76 15.10 -3.36
CA ILE A 1164 36.08 14.30 -2.17
C ILE A 1164 37.02 13.15 -2.55
N CYS A 1165 37.99 12.86 -1.69
CA CYS A 1165 38.93 11.77 -1.87
C CYS A 1165 38.23 10.40 -1.80
N TYR A 1166 38.52 9.50 -2.75
CA TYR A 1166 37.99 8.13 -2.72
C TYR A 1166 38.37 7.37 -1.45
N PHE A 1167 39.55 7.64 -0.89
CA PHE A 1167 39.99 7.03 0.36
C PHE A 1167 39.23 7.57 1.58
N PHE A 1168 38.76 8.83 1.53
CA PHE A 1168 37.88 9.36 2.57
C PHE A 1168 36.50 8.71 2.51
N TYR A 1169 35.95 8.47 1.32
CA TYR A 1169 34.73 7.68 1.15
C TYR A 1169 34.84 6.25 1.65
N ASP A 1170 36.04 5.67 1.68
CA ASP A 1170 36.29 4.32 2.17
C ASP A 1170 36.82 4.26 3.62
N SER A 1171 36.92 5.40 4.29
CA SER A 1171 37.32 5.46 5.69
C SER A 1171 36.17 5.08 6.62
N ALA A 1172 36.46 4.34 7.70
CA ALA A 1172 35.47 3.96 8.69
C ALA A 1172 34.81 5.20 9.33
N PRO A 1173 33.52 5.14 9.73
CA PRO A 1173 32.88 6.26 10.43
C PRO A 1173 33.57 6.62 11.74
N SER A 1174 34.00 5.62 12.52
CA SER A 1174 34.61 5.79 13.84
C SER A 1174 36.12 5.52 13.82
N GLY A 1175 36.82 6.02 14.86
CA GLY A 1175 38.27 5.84 15.05
C GLY A 1175 39.06 7.14 14.89
N ALA A 1176 40.34 7.11 15.27
CA ALA A 1176 41.22 8.29 15.24
C ALA A 1176 41.35 8.92 13.84
N TYR A 1177 41.30 8.08 12.80
CA TYR A 1177 41.31 8.48 11.39
C TYR A 1177 39.95 8.25 10.69
N GLY A 1178 38.87 8.10 11.46
CA GLY A 1178 37.53 7.88 10.90
C GLY A 1178 36.85 9.19 10.45
N THR A 1179 35.88 9.10 9.53
CA THR A 1179 35.22 10.27 8.94
C THR A 1179 34.56 11.17 9.98
N MET A 1180 33.92 10.60 11.01
CA MET A 1180 33.26 11.38 12.08
C MET A 1180 34.24 12.25 12.87
N THR A 1181 35.50 11.83 13.01
CA THR A 1181 36.53 12.61 13.71
C THR A 1181 36.87 13.88 12.92
N TYR A 1182 37.08 13.74 11.61
CA TYR A 1182 37.35 14.89 10.75
C TYR A 1182 36.12 15.80 10.57
N LEU A 1183 34.93 15.22 10.46
CA LEU A 1183 33.68 15.98 10.44
C LEU A 1183 33.48 16.78 11.74
N THR A 1184 33.82 16.19 12.90
CA THR A 1184 33.77 16.90 14.19
C THR A 1184 34.77 18.06 14.24
N LYS A 1185 36.02 17.85 13.82
CA LYS A 1185 37.03 18.91 13.70
C LYS A 1185 36.57 20.02 12.74
N ALA A 1186 35.97 19.65 11.62
CA ALA A 1186 35.46 20.58 10.62
C ALA A 1186 34.28 21.41 11.14
N VAL A 1187 33.31 20.78 11.81
CA VAL A 1187 32.18 21.47 12.45
C VAL A 1187 32.68 22.48 13.49
N ALA A 1188 33.61 22.09 14.36
CA ALA A 1188 34.19 22.99 15.36
C ALA A 1188 34.91 24.18 14.71
N SER A 1189 35.69 23.94 13.66
CA SER A 1189 36.42 24.99 12.92
C SER A 1189 35.47 25.94 12.18
N TYR A 1190 34.44 25.38 11.53
CA TYR A 1190 33.46 26.13 10.76
C TYR A 1190 32.61 27.05 11.64
N LEU A 1191 32.17 26.56 12.81
CA LEU A 1191 31.31 27.33 13.71
C LEU A 1191 32.05 28.39 14.52
N HIS A 1192 33.36 28.27 14.67
CA HIS A 1192 34.17 29.32 15.27
C HIS A 1192 34.02 30.67 14.52
N GLU A 1193 33.63 30.66 13.25
CA GLU A 1193 33.36 31.87 12.46
C GLU A 1193 31.97 32.48 12.73
N PHE A 1194 31.03 31.71 13.29
CA PHE A 1194 29.62 32.11 13.49
C PHE A 1194 29.26 32.44 14.94
N LEU A 1195 30.07 32.01 15.91
CA LEU A 1195 29.81 32.25 17.34
C LEU A 1195 30.17 33.70 17.73
N PRO A 1196 29.32 34.41 18.49
CA PRO A 1196 29.70 35.69 19.07
C PRO A 1196 30.90 35.50 20.00
N SER A 1197 31.85 36.43 19.97
CA SER A 1197 33.13 36.42 20.69
C SER A 1197 33.05 36.39 22.23
N THR A 1198 31.86 36.14 22.81
CA THR A 1198 31.58 36.07 24.25
C THR A 1198 31.27 34.66 24.77
N GLY A 1199 31.26 33.61 23.94
CA GLY A 1199 30.92 32.24 24.34
C GLY A 1199 32.12 31.36 24.75
N CYS A 1200 32.73 31.60 25.92
CA CYS A 1200 33.85 30.79 26.44
C CYS A 1200 33.45 29.34 26.85
N LEU A 1201 32.16 28.98 26.80
CA LEU A 1201 31.65 27.64 27.13
C LEU A 1201 31.53 26.71 25.91
N MET A 1202 31.62 27.23 24.67
CA MET A 1202 31.53 26.45 23.42
C MET A 1202 32.87 26.20 22.72
N GLN A 1203 33.87 27.06 22.93
CA GLN A 1203 35.27 26.79 22.57
C GLN A 1203 35.85 25.76 23.53
#